data_AF-A0A812YG22-F1
#
_entry.id   AF-A0A812YG22-F1
#
_cell.length_a   1.000
_cell.length_b   1.000
_cell.length_c   1.000
_cell.angle_alpha   90.00
_cell.angle_beta   90.00
_cell.angle_gamma   90.00
#
_symmetry.space_group_name_H-M   'P 1'
#
loop_
_entity.id
_entity.type
_entity.pdbx_description
1 polymer ?
#
loop_
_entity_poly.entity_id
_entity_poly.type
_entity_poly.pdbx_seq_one_letter_code
_entity_poly.pdbx_strand_id
1 'polypeptide(L)'
;MRLSLKRPVRAVAKSKPASRAPKPKLAKAEVVDEPQAEVVEGAPEDEEDALESRLSKTRSRARASKPKAKPKAKAKAGPAKAKAKAKAKAKAKAKVKAKAKAKVRGTPKAKAKGGKEGMALAGDSEGWDSSENGSPNLADAQKVLGDQSQIRKDEAGWIAAQLGLEKGHVAGAVRLFQEGSTLPFIARYRKEQTGSMNEENLRRIERELNRVRDLETKRARVALALQRGKHLTPDLGQSLLQAESLEDIDALWAPFKAKRQTRAQVAKSLGLEPLASLLEEAAKQLAPRKIEAEALTPQDAEAEKSVEAEKPSEVEILTPEVPLPEKTLEEAAAQFITAEVPNVEAVLKAARDILAEQFAHRGDVRQLARSVLENKVRLASRRRGDADPEGQFKTYWEFSCPLRQVKPHQFLAVQRGEQKKCLSLTFAITAEDSTCLLDALMATFLGDRPRQGIGATPTPMRAAGGHPSLGGRAAYRAEIRLALEDAYKRLLLPFLEREWRRRLKQQAEDEAFDTYRRNLKKKLLLAPLRLHPDWGYAEDSGSPVSAVLGVDPAFRTGCKCALISLTGQVLATKTVFPHPNYVGASVPLPQAETASRNLQDLLQQGLGFCEVPDPEDVDTPERPWKRRCLDSKSRIVCSLGNGTASRETEAWLRQQLKQSEFLADRVGYAVVDESGASIYSASNLAGAELPDLDVSMRGAVSIARRLLDPLSELVKIDPRSIGVGLYQHDVDQRRLAEELKGATMDCVNAVGVDLNTASPAILEHVSGLTAALAQSIIRHRSDIGRFKSRADLLSVRGVWAPF
;
A
#
# COMPACT_ATOMS: atom_id res chain seq x y z
N MET A 1 24.91 56.35 20.70
CA MET A 1 25.70 56.94 19.59
C MET A 1 25.24 56.34 18.27
N ARG A 2 25.24 57.09 17.16
CA ARG A 2 25.02 56.58 15.79
C ARG A 2 26.34 56.64 15.01
N LEU A 3 26.71 55.56 14.33
CA LEU A 3 27.68 55.45 13.20
C LEU A 3 27.55 53.97 12.75
N SER A 4 27.14 53.57 11.54
CA SER A 4 27.26 54.13 10.18
C SER A 4 28.68 54.05 9.60
N LEU A 5 29.03 52.88 9.04
CA LEU A 5 30.09 52.72 8.04
C LEU A 5 29.58 51.87 6.87
N LYS A 6 30.08 52.17 5.66
CA LYS A 6 29.52 51.73 4.37
C LYS A 6 30.34 50.58 3.78
N ARG A 7 29.69 49.67 3.03
CA ARG A 7 30.38 48.80 2.06
C ARG A 7 30.58 49.56 0.74
N PRO A 8 31.78 49.53 0.12
CA PRO A 8 32.01 50.11 -1.21
C PRO A 8 31.55 49.17 -2.34
N VAL A 9 31.29 49.73 -3.52
CA VAL A 9 30.96 49.00 -4.75
C VAL A 9 31.77 49.55 -5.93
N ARG A 10 32.61 48.71 -6.54
CA ARG A 10 33.24 48.81 -7.89
C ARG A 10 34.19 47.60 -8.06
N ALA A 11 34.48 47.07 -9.25
CA ALA A 11 33.93 47.32 -10.58
C ALA A 11 33.97 46.01 -11.42
N VAL A 12 33.29 45.98 -12.56
CA VAL A 12 33.22 44.81 -13.46
C VAL A 12 34.40 44.77 -14.44
N ALA A 13 35.06 43.61 -14.56
CA ALA A 13 35.88 43.23 -15.71
C ALA A 13 35.12 42.20 -16.58
N LYS A 14 35.29 42.26 -17.90
CA LYS A 14 34.46 41.51 -18.88
C LYS A 14 35.15 40.25 -19.40
N SER A 15 34.44 39.12 -19.43
CA SER A 15 34.77 37.96 -20.26
C SER A 15 33.55 37.56 -21.10
N LYS A 16 33.77 37.15 -22.35
CA LYS A 16 32.70 36.88 -23.33
C LYS A 16 32.13 35.45 -23.14
N PRO A 17 30.81 35.22 -23.25
CA PRO A 17 30.28 33.91 -23.59
C PRO A 17 30.49 33.60 -25.09
N ALA A 18 30.62 32.32 -25.43
CA ALA A 18 30.89 31.85 -26.79
C ALA A 18 29.64 31.75 -27.68
N SER A 19 29.84 31.37 -28.95
CA SER A 19 28.85 31.45 -30.03
C SER A 19 27.75 30.39 -30.00
N ARG A 20 26.64 30.73 -30.67
CA ARG A 20 25.38 29.99 -30.79
C ARG A 20 25.42 29.02 -31.97
N ALA A 21 25.09 27.74 -31.75
CA ALA A 21 24.94 26.71 -32.78
C ALA A 21 23.44 26.30 -32.95
N PRO A 22 23.03 25.69 -34.08
CA PRO A 22 21.62 25.68 -34.49
C PRO A 22 20.76 24.54 -33.91
N LYS A 23 19.44 24.76 -33.86
CA LYS A 23 18.43 23.72 -33.61
C LYS A 23 18.02 23.04 -34.93
N PRO A 24 17.68 21.73 -34.93
CA PRO A 24 17.25 21.02 -36.12
C PRO A 24 15.84 21.46 -36.59
N LYS A 25 15.58 21.29 -37.88
CA LYS A 25 14.24 21.45 -38.49
C LYS A 25 13.42 20.17 -38.30
N LEU A 26 12.11 20.31 -38.09
CA LEU A 26 11.12 19.24 -38.27
C LEU A 26 10.10 19.67 -39.33
N ALA A 27 9.52 18.69 -40.01
CA ALA A 27 8.69 18.91 -41.20
C ALA A 27 7.21 19.23 -40.87
N LYS A 28 6.49 19.72 -41.88
CA LYS A 28 5.06 20.07 -41.79
C LYS A 28 4.17 18.83 -41.63
N ALA A 29 3.07 19.01 -40.91
CA ALA A 29 1.81 18.32 -41.12
C ALA A 29 0.70 19.40 -41.09
N GLU A 30 -0.39 19.18 -41.81
CA GLU A 30 -1.40 20.21 -42.08
C GLU A 30 -2.44 20.33 -40.95
N VAL A 31 -2.99 21.53 -40.80
CA VAL A 31 -4.17 21.84 -39.98
C VAL A 31 -5.09 22.68 -40.86
N VAL A 32 -6.38 22.35 -40.88
CA VAL A 32 -7.41 23.01 -41.70
C VAL A 32 -8.12 24.07 -40.87
N ASP A 33 -8.52 25.17 -41.50
CA ASP A 33 -9.15 26.34 -40.86
C ASP A 33 -10.55 26.06 -40.29
N GLU A 34 -10.87 26.72 -39.17
CA GLU A 34 -12.23 27.13 -38.83
C GLU A 34 -12.27 28.67 -38.78
N PRO A 35 -13.26 29.34 -39.40
CA PRO A 35 -13.25 30.79 -39.57
C PRO A 35 -13.72 31.55 -38.33
N GLN A 36 -13.18 32.76 -38.15
CA GLN A 36 -13.71 33.75 -37.21
C GLN A 36 -14.93 34.46 -37.84
N ALA A 37 -15.86 34.93 -37.00
CA ALA A 37 -16.99 35.78 -37.41
C ALA A 37 -16.87 37.16 -36.74
N GLU A 38 -17.12 38.21 -37.52
CA GLU A 38 -16.94 39.61 -37.08
C GLU A 38 -18.18 40.20 -36.38
N VAL A 39 -18.00 41.39 -35.80
CA VAL A 39 -19.01 42.14 -35.05
C VAL A 39 -19.84 43.03 -35.98
N VAL A 40 -21.15 43.09 -35.76
CA VAL A 40 -22.03 44.17 -36.26
C VAL A 40 -22.98 44.59 -35.12
N GLU A 41 -23.20 45.89 -34.98
CA GLU A 41 -24.04 46.49 -33.93
C GLU A 41 -25.53 46.55 -34.34
N GLY A 42 -26.43 46.59 -33.35
CA GLY A 42 -27.86 46.84 -33.59
C GLY A 42 -28.77 46.47 -32.41
N ALA A 43 -29.31 47.48 -31.73
CA ALA A 43 -30.45 47.38 -30.81
C ALA A 43 -31.68 48.07 -31.50
N PRO A 44 -32.95 47.84 -31.09
CA PRO A 44 -33.43 48.11 -29.73
C PRO A 44 -34.35 47.02 -29.13
N GLU A 45 -35.03 47.40 -28.04
CA GLU A 45 -35.87 46.61 -27.12
C GLU A 45 -37.19 46.10 -27.73
N ASP A 46 -37.67 44.91 -27.32
CA ASP A 46 -38.99 44.65 -26.70
C ASP A 46 -39.35 43.13 -26.59
N GLU A 47 -40.43 42.84 -25.85
CA GLU A 47 -41.15 41.54 -25.68
C GLU A 47 -40.43 40.34 -24.99
N GLU A 48 -40.54 40.26 -23.65
CA GLU A 48 -40.00 39.14 -22.82
C GLU A 48 -40.98 37.93 -22.65
N ASP A 49 -42.09 37.87 -23.40
CA ASP A 49 -43.27 37.04 -23.01
C ASP A 49 -43.68 35.94 -24.04
N ALA A 50 -42.70 35.16 -24.55
CA ALA A 50 -42.93 34.27 -25.70
C ALA A 50 -42.33 32.83 -25.66
N LEU A 51 -41.63 32.39 -24.60
CA LEU A 51 -40.76 31.19 -24.69
C LEU A 51 -41.05 29.95 -23.82
N GLU A 52 -42.07 29.92 -22.95
CA GLU A 52 -42.47 28.65 -22.28
C GLU A 52 -43.32 27.70 -23.17
N SER A 53 -43.73 28.13 -24.37
CA SER A 53 -44.81 27.48 -25.14
C SER A 53 -44.38 26.41 -26.18
N ARG A 54 -43.07 26.10 -26.32
CA ARG A 54 -42.55 25.40 -27.52
C ARG A 54 -41.77 24.07 -27.36
N LEU A 55 -41.74 23.46 -26.16
CA LEU A 55 -41.19 22.09 -25.99
C LEU A 55 -42.23 21.05 -25.53
N SER A 56 -43.46 21.14 -26.06
CA SER A 56 -44.40 20.02 -26.08
C SER A 56 -44.78 19.64 -27.52
N LYS A 57 -45.04 18.34 -27.77
CA LYS A 57 -45.49 17.73 -29.04
C LYS A 57 -44.42 17.57 -30.15
N THR A 58 -43.55 16.57 -30.01
CA THR A 58 -43.38 15.44 -30.95
C THR A 58 -42.39 14.43 -30.34
N ARG A 59 -42.50 13.11 -30.55
CA ARG A 59 -43.30 12.33 -31.51
C ARG A 59 -44.31 11.40 -30.83
N SER A 60 -45.42 11.14 -31.52
CA SER A 60 -46.41 10.12 -31.15
C SER A 60 -46.53 9.04 -32.25
N ARG A 61 -46.55 7.76 -31.83
CA ARG A 61 -47.08 6.56 -32.52
C ARG A 61 -46.77 5.36 -31.58
N ALA A 62 -47.62 4.34 -31.42
CA ALA A 62 -48.85 3.98 -32.12
C ALA A 62 -50.02 3.58 -31.18
N ARG A 63 -51.09 3.02 -31.76
CA ARG A 63 -52.40 2.63 -31.15
C ARG A 63 -52.30 1.25 -30.41
N ALA A 64 -53.29 0.69 -29.70
CA ALA A 64 -54.74 0.92 -29.74
C ALA A 64 -55.56 0.53 -28.46
N SER A 65 -56.73 1.19 -28.32
CA SER A 65 -58.04 0.75 -27.76
C SER A 65 -58.20 -0.17 -26.52
N LYS A 66 -58.70 0.45 -25.43
CA LYS A 66 -59.92 0.13 -24.59
C LYS A 66 -60.80 -1.08 -25.00
N PRO A 67 -61.58 -1.73 -24.08
CA PRO A 67 -62.36 -1.14 -22.96
C PRO A 67 -62.38 -2.01 -21.65
N LYS A 68 -63.30 -1.99 -20.65
CA LYS A 68 -64.53 -1.21 -20.28
C LYS A 68 -64.81 -1.29 -18.74
N ALA A 69 -65.46 -0.26 -18.18
CA ALA A 69 -66.34 -0.22 -16.96
C ALA A 69 -65.88 -0.63 -15.52
N LYS A 70 -66.42 0.12 -14.53
CA LYS A 70 -66.42 -0.09 -13.04
C LYS A 70 -67.73 -0.85 -12.62
N PRO A 71 -68.24 -0.93 -11.35
CA PRO A 71 -67.81 -0.36 -10.04
C PRO A 71 -68.08 -1.18 -8.73
N LYS A 72 -67.81 -0.54 -7.57
CA LYS A 72 -68.46 -0.62 -6.23
C LYS A 72 -67.70 -1.27 -5.03
N ALA A 73 -67.15 -0.38 -4.21
CA ALA A 73 -67.34 -0.21 -2.76
C ALA A 73 -67.67 -1.40 -1.82
N LYS A 74 -66.97 -1.43 -0.67
CA LYS A 74 -67.57 -1.33 0.67
C LYS A 74 -66.52 -0.99 1.74
N ALA A 75 -66.95 -0.33 2.81
CA ALA A 75 -66.16 -0.13 4.04
C ALA A 75 -66.72 -1.02 5.17
N LYS A 76 -65.88 -1.45 6.11
CA LYS A 76 -66.24 -1.72 7.53
C LYS A 76 -65.04 -2.11 8.39
N ALA A 77 -65.09 -1.67 9.66
CA ALA A 77 -64.63 -2.33 10.89
C ALA A 77 -63.18 -2.86 11.04
N GLY A 78 -62.51 -2.39 12.10
CA GLY A 78 -61.71 -3.26 12.98
C GLY A 78 -62.55 -3.72 14.19
N PRO A 79 -61.97 -4.26 15.28
CA PRO A 79 -60.55 -4.50 15.54
C PRO A 79 -60.21 -5.95 15.99
N ALA A 80 -58.98 -6.13 16.48
CA ALA A 80 -58.52 -7.19 17.41
C ALA A 80 -58.50 -8.68 16.95
N LYS A 81 -57.29 -9.18 16.64
CA LYS A 81 -56.65 -10.38 17.26
C LYS A 81 -55.27 -10.69 16.63
N ALA A 82 -54.16 -10.39 17.32
CA ALA A 82 -52.81 -10.81 16.91
C ALA A 82 -51.75 -10.91 18.04
N LYS A 83 -52.14 -11.15 19.30
CA LYS A 83 -51.19 -11.43 20.41
C LYS A 83 -50.56 -12.83 20.30
N ALA A 84 -49.74 -13.13 19.27
CA ALA A 84 -48.93 -14.38 19.23
C ALA A 84 -47.84 -14.46 18.14
N LYS A 85 -46.78 -13.60 18.15
CA LYS A 85 -45.45 -13.95 17.57
C LYS A 85 -44.29 -12.98 17.90
N ALA A 86 -44.25 -12.43 19.12
CA ALA A 86 -43.20 -11.52 19.59
C ALA A 86 -42.46 -12.04 20.84
N LYS A 87 -42.00 -13.31 20.83
CA LYS A 87 -41.33 -13.92 21.99
C LYS A 87 -40.21 -14.94 21.64
N ALA A 88 -39.50 -14.70 20.54
CA ALA A 88 -38.52 -15.65 19.98
C ALA A 88 -37.21 -15.03 19.43
N LYS A 89 -36.77 -13.84 19.89
CA LYS A 89 -35.43 -13.31 19.56
C LYS A 89 -34.83 -12.34 20.61
N ALA A 90 -35.13 -12.56 21.90
CA ALA A 90 -34.68 -11.72 23.00
C ALA A 90 -34.13 -12.53 24.20
N LYS A 91 -33.21 -13.48 23.96
CA LYS A 91 -32.57 -14.27 25.03
C LYS A 91 -31.18 -14.85 24.66
N ALA A 92 -30.36 -14.09 23.93
CA ALA A 92 -29.07 -14.56 23.39
C ALA A 92 -27.94 -13.51 23.36
N LYS A 93 -27.83 -12.64 24.39
CA LYS A 93 -26.64 -11.77 24.60
C LYS A 93 -26.56 -11.21 26.04
N ALA A 94 -26.62 -12.09 27.05
CA ALA A 94 -26.59 -11.72 28.47
C ALA A 94 -25.91 -12.77 29.36
N LYS A 95 -24.64 -13.13 29.08
CA LYS A 95 -23.89 -14.08 29.92
C LYS A 95 -22.34 -13.98 29.90
N VAL A 96 -21.77 -12.81 29.61
CA VAL A 96 -20.31 -12.56 29.72
C VAL A 96 -20.03 -11.19 30.36
N LYS A 97 -20.18 -11.11 31.69
CA LYS A 97 -19.56 -10.09 32.59
C LYS A 97 -19.95 -10.33 34.06
N ALA A 98 -19.51 -11.46 34.65
CA ALA A 98 -19.70 -11.73 36.09
C ALA A 98 -18.77 -12.86 36.62
N LYS A 99 -17.47 -12.57 36.80
CA LYS A 99 -16.57 -13.22 37.78
C LYS A 99 -15.16 -12.60 37.73
N ALA A 100 -14.88 -11.69 38.65
CA ALA A 100 -13.54 -11.21 38.99
C ALA A 100 -13.51 -10.88 40.50
N LYS A 101 -12.37 -11.15 41.16
CA LYS A 101 -12.11 -11.16 42.63
C LYS A 101 -12.60 -12.43 43.38
N ALA A 102 -11.64 -13.30 43.77
CA ALA A 102 -11.45 -13.87 45.12
C ALA A 102 -10.33 -14.94 45.15
N LYS A 103 -9.49 -14.93 46.20
CA LYS A 103 -8.37 -15.87 46.55
C LYS A 103 -7.24 -16.00 45.51
N VAL A 104 -5.93 -15.86 45.79
CA VAL A 104 -5.05 -15.97 46.99
C VAL A 104 -4.56 -17.40 47.31
N ARG A 105 -3.22 -17.57 47.24
CA ARG A 105 -2.33 -18.65 47.71
C ARG A 105 -2.65 -20.10 47.29
N GLY A 106 -1.65 -20.76 46.69
CA GLY A 106 -1.59 -22.23 46.55
C GLY A 106 -0.65 -22.72 45.46
N THR A 107 0.59 -23.04 45.80
CA THR A 107 1.51 -23.81 44.94
C THR A 107 1.31 -25.32 45.15
N PRO A 108 1.09 -26.13 44.09
CA PRO A 108 1.30 -27.56 44.15
C PRO A 108 2.46 -28.03 43.24
N LYS A 109 3.20 -29.02 43.76
CA LYS A 109 4.39 -29.65 43.19
C LYS A 109 4.22 -30.18 41.76
N ALA A 110 5.34 -30.28 41.05
CA ALA A 110 5.46 -31.01 39.79
C ALA A 110 5.04 -32.50 39.92
N LYS A 111 4.56 -33.06 38.80
CA LYS A 111 4.57 -34.51 38.54
C LYS A 111 5.16 -34.74 37.15
N ALA A 112 6.23 -35.54 37.07
CA ALA A 112 6.73 -36.03 35.81
C ALA A 112 5.81 -37.14 35.26
N LYS A 113 5.58 -37.12 33.94
CA LYS A 113 5.14 -38.27 33.15
C LYS A 113 5.71 -38.10 31.74
N GLY A 114 6.58 -39.00 31.34
CA GLY A 114 7.22 -38.96 30.01
C GLY A 114 6.46 -39.81 28.97
N GLY A 115 6.94 -39.74 27.73
CA GLY A 115 6.69 -40.77 26.72
C GLY A 115 5.35 -40.69 25.98
N LYS A 116 5.29 -39.88 24.92
CA LYS A 116 5.40 -40.41 23.55
C LYS A 116 5.55 -39.27 22.54
N GLU A 117 6.56 -39.38 21.68
CA GLU A 117 6.73 -38.49 20.53
C GLU A 117 5.74 -38.90 19.44
N GLY A 118 5.03 -37.91 18.88
CA GLY A 118 4.00 -38.10 17.88
C GLY A 118 3.72 -36.77 17.19
N MET A 119 4.66 -36.32 16.35
CA MET A 119 4.66 -34.97 15.80
C MET A 119 3.68 -34.80 14.63
N ALA A 120 2.39 -34.82 14.94
CA ALA A 120 1.34 -34.40 14.02
C ALA A 120 1.22 -32.87 14.05
N LEU A 121 1.66 -32.21 12.98
CA LEU A 121 1.42 -30.79 12.72
C LEU A 121 0.65 -30.67 11.40
N ALA A 122 -0.56 -30.11 11.48
CA ALA A 122 -1.47 -29.95 10.35
C ALA A 122 -2.08 -28.55 10.35
N GLY A 123 -2.37 -28.02 9.15
CA GLY A 123 -3.03 -26.74 8.95
C GLY A 123 -2.29 -25.85 7.95
N ASP A 124 -2.86 -25.67 6.75
CA ASP A 124 -2.38 -24.65 5.82
C ASP A 124 -2.86 -23.26 6.26
N SER A 125 -1.96 -22.28 6.26
CA SER A 125 -2.29 -20.88 5.99
C SER A 125 -1.10 -20.19 5.33
N GLU A 126 -1.37 -19.30 4.36
CA GLU A 126 -0.32 -18.48 3.75
C GLU A 126 0.00 -17.29 4.64
N GLY A 127 1.22 -17.26 5.17
CA GLY A 127 1.69 -16.24 6.10
C GLY A 127 2.35 -16.90 7.32
N TRP A 128 3.67 -16.72 7.46
CA TRP A 128 4.37 -17.06 8.70
C TRP A 128 4.07 -15.96 9.72
N ASP A 129 2.93 -16.05 10.39
CA ASP A 129 2.56 -15.07 11.40
C ASP A 129 3.58 -15.07 12.55
N SER A 130 3.90 -13.86 13.01
CA SER A 130 4.81 -13.60 14.13
C SER A 130 4.27 -14.07 15.49
N SER A 131 3.01 -14.49 15.56
CA SER A 131 2.37 -14.98 16.79
C SER A 131 1.61 -16.30 16.61
N GLU A 132 2.30 -17.43 16.78
CA GLU A 132 2.02 -18.39 17.87
C GLU A 132 3.06 -19.53 17.93
N ASN A 133 3.12 -20.21 19.09
CA ASN A 133 3.78 -21.51 19.34
C ASN A 133 5.23 -21.72 18.82
N GLY A 134 6.21 -21.44 19.68
CA GLY A 134 7.49 -22.17 19.64
C GLY A 134 8.51 -21.74 18.59
N SER A 135 8.50 -20.46 18.17
CA SER A 135 9.62 -19.88 17.40
C SER A 135 10.97 -20.20 18.06
N PRO A 136 11.94 -20.80 17.34
CA PRO A 136 13.26 -21.06 17.90
C PRO A 136 13.94 -19.76 18.35
N ASN A 137 14.63 -19.82 19.48
CA ASN A 137 15.40 -18.70 20.01
C ASN A 137 16.41 -18.20 18.97
N LEU A 138 16.36 -16.90 18.66
CA LEU A 138 17.20 -16.29 17.62
C LEU A 138 18.69 -16.47 17.93
N ALA A 139 19.07 -16.37 19.21
CA ALA A 139 20.44 -16.56 19.66
C ALA A 139 20.94 -18.00 19.51
N ASP A 140 20.05 -19.01 19.48
CA ASP A 140 20.43 -20.40 19.21
C ASP A 140 20.47 -20.69 17.70
N ALA A 141 19.66 -19.98 16.91
CA ALA A 141 19.72 -20.04 15.45
C ALA A 141 20.99 -19.36 14.89
N GLN A 142 21.43 -18.25 15.48
CA GLN A 142 22.67 -17.55 15.09
C GLN A 142 23.93 -18.38 15.35
N LYS A 143 23.95 -19.24 16.38
CA LYS A 143 25.07 -20.17 16.66
C LYS A 143 25.31 -21.22 15.57
N VAL A 144 24.35 -21.47 14.67
CA VAL A 144 24.43 -22.58 13.69
C VAL A 144 25.33 -22.26 12.51
N LEU A 145 25.26 -21.03 12.00
CA LEU A 145 26.12 -20.54 10.89
C LEU A 145 27.11 -19.44 11.34
N GLY A 146 26.91 -18.88 12.53
CA GLY A 146 27.61 -17.66 12.97
C GLY A 146 27.24 -16.44 12.13
N ASP A 147 27.83 -15.29 12.45
CA ASP A 147 27.67 -14.05 11.69
C ASP A 147 28.54 -14.00 10.43
N GLN A 148 28.61 -15.13 9.70
CA GLN A 148 29.52 -15.30 8.56
C GLN A 148 28.92 -14.95 7.19
N SER A 149 27.68 -14.46 7.12
CA SER A 149 27.05 -14.11 5.84
C SER A 149 27.82 -13.01 5.13
N GLN A 150 27.76 -13.00 3.79
CA GLN A 150 28.42 -11.95 3.00
C GLN A 150 27.86 -10.56 3.32
N ILE A 151 26.57 -10.48 3.68
CA ILE A 151 25.90 -9.23 4.05
C ILE A 151 26.32 -8.76 5.45
N ARG A 152 26.42 -9.64 6.46
CA ARG A 152 26.91 -9.29 7.82
C ARG A 152 28.33 -8.71 7.80
N LYS A 153 29.20 -9.24 6.94
CA LYS A 153 30.62 -8.84 6.84
C LYS A 153 30.81 -7.40 6.34
N ASP A 154 29.88 -6.86 5.56
CA ASP A 154 29.92 -5.47 5.06
C ASP A 154 28.51 -4.88 4.90
N GLU A 155 27.70 -4.93 5.97
CA GLU A 155 26.28 -4.52 5.94
C GLU A 155 26.11 -3.10 5.39
N ALA A 156 26.99 -2.18 5.79
CA ALA A 156 27.02 -0.81 5.30
C ALA A 156 27.44 -0.70 3.82
N GLY A 157 28.45 -1.46 3.37
CA GLY A 157 28.88 -1.46 1.97
C GLY A 157 27.84 -2.08 1.03
N TRP A 158 27.14 -3.13 1.47
CA TRP A 158 26.05 -3.75 0.72
C TRP A 158 24.85 -2.81 0.61
N ILE A 159 24.41 -2.19 1.72
CA ILE A 159 23.33 -1.19 1.70
C ILE A 159 23.73 0.04 0.83
N ALA A 160 24.99 0.48 0.89
CA ALA A 160 25.50 1.56 0.05
C ALA A 160 25.43 1.22 -1.45
N ALA A 161 25.84 0.01 -1.84
CA ALA A 161 25.77 -0.48 -3.22
C ALA A 161 24.32 -0.60 -3.72
N GLN A 162 23.41 -1.16 -2.91
CA GLN A 162 21.99 -1.31 -3.26
C GLN A 162 21.27 0.04 -3.40
N LEU A 163 21.67 1.06 -2.63
CA LEU A 163 21.03 2.38 -2.64
C LEU A 163 21.71 3.41 -3.56
N GLY A 164 22.90 3.13 -4.08
CA GLY A 164 23.71 4.07 -4.85
C GLY A 164 24.26 5.22 -3.99
N LEU A 165 24.69 4.92 -2.77
CA LEU A 165 25.14 5.90 -1.77
C LEU A 165 26.62 5.71 -1.40
N GLU A 166 27.23 6.74 -0.82
CA GLU A 166 28.61 6.71 -0.34
C GLU A 166 28.72 5.86 0.95
N LYS A 167 29.71 4.95 0.99
CA LYS A 167 29.82 3.89 2.01
C LYS A 167 30.12 4.43 3.43
N GLY A 168 30.96 5.44 3.57
CA GLY A 168 31.28 6.06 4.87
C GLY A 168 30.05 6.65 5.54
N HIS A 169 29.28 7.45 4.81
CA HIS A 169 28.03 8.05 5.28
C HIS A 169 26.95 7.00 5.63
N VAL A 170 26.85 5.91 4.82
CA VAL A 170 25.95 4.79 5.13
C VAL A 170 26.40 4.05 6.38
N ALA A 171 27.71 3.81 6.58
CA ALA A 171 28.24 3.16 7.78
C ALA A 171 27.95 3.98 9.05
N GLY A 172 28.10 5.31 8.99
CA GLY A 172 27.71 6.20 10.09
C GLY A 172 26.21 6.13 10.41
N ALA A 173 25.35 6.14 9.38
CA ALA A 173 23.91 6.01 9.56
C ALA A 173 23.50 4.64 10.14
N VAL A 174 24.01 3.54 9.59
CA VAL A 174 23.74 2.17 10.07
C VAL A 174 24.17 2.01 11.52
N ARG A 175 25.37 2.49 11.89
CA ARG A 175 25.85 2.49 13.28
C ARG A 175 24.88 3.23 14.21
N LEU A 176 24.45 4.43 13.85
CA LEU A 176 23.52 5.22 14.67
C LEU A 176 22.16 4.50 14.86
N PHE A 177 21.64 3.84 13.82
CA PHE A 177 20.43 3.02 13.91
C PHE A 177 20.62 1.72 14.73
N GLN A 178 21.84 1.18 14.81
CA GLN A 178 22.19 0.06 15.69
C GLN A 178 22.34 0.54 17.15
N GLU A 179 22.87 1.74 17.39
CA GLU A 179 22.92 2.44 18.69
C GLU A 179 21.53 2.95 19.16
N GLY A 180 20.44 2.65 18.44
CA GLY A 180 19.07 3.01 18.81
C GLY A 180 18.68 4.48 18.53
N SER A 181 19.51 5.24 17.81
CA SER A 181 19.16 6.60 17.40
C SER A 181 18.00 6.60 16.39
N THR A 182 17.04 7.51 16.57
CA THR A 182 15.90 7.66 15.66
C THR A 182 16.28 8.43 14.39
N LEU A 183 15.56 8.20 13.28
CA LEU A 183 15.77 8.96 12.05
C LEU A 183 15.68 10.50 12.24
N PRO A 184 14.67 11.08 12.94
CA PRO A 184 14.64 12.52 13.19
C PRO A 184 15.82 13.04 14.04
N PHE A 185 16.34 12.23 14.97
CA PHE A 185 17.53 12.58 15.74
C PHE A 185 18.79 12.61 14.86
N ILE A 186 18.98 11.57 14.02
CA ILE A 186 20.12 11.46 13.10
C ILE A 186 20.11 12.62 12.09
N ALA A 187 18.97 12.85 11.43
CA ALA A 187 18.79 13.91 10.43
C ALA A 187 19.04 15.32 10.99
N ARG A 188 18.75 15.55 12.28
CA ARG A 188 18.88 16.87 12.93
C ARG A 188 20.23 17.09 13.62
N TYR A 189 20.79 16.07 14.27
CA TYR A 189 21.93 16.20 15.20
C TYR A 189 23.16 15.35 14.88
N ARG A 190 23.16 14.55 13.80
CA ARG A 190 24.30 13.69 13.40
C ARG A 190 24.74 13.84 11.94
N LYS A 191 24.39 14.97 11.31
CA LYS A 191 24.67 15.28 9.90
C LYS A 191 26.12 15.05 9.47
N GLU A 192 27.10 15.40 10.30
CA GLU A 192 28.52 15.21 9.99
C GLU A 192 28.89 13.73 9.84
N GLN A 193 28.29 12.85 10.63
CA GLN A 193 28.51 11.39 10.58
C GLN A 193 27.78 10.72 9.41
N THR A 194 26.86 11.43 8.73
CA THR A 194 26.02 10.92 7.64
C THR A 194 26.12 11.75 6.36
N GLY A 195 27.16 12.59 6.21
CA GLY A 195 27.37 13.39 4.99
C GLY A 195 26.28 14.41 4.70
N SER A 196 25.52 14.83 5.72
CA SER A 196 24.30 15.64 5.61
C SER A 196 23.21 15.01 4.72
N MET A 197 23.10 13.68 4.68
CA MET A 197 21.99 12.97 4.02
C MET A 197 20.61 13.48 4.46
N ASN A 198 19.67 13.53 3.52
CA ASN A 198 18.28 13.91 3.78
C ASN A 198 17.51 12.77 4.49
N GLU A 199 16.35 13.10 5.07
CA GLU A 199 15.44 12.14 5.73
C GLU A 199 15.07 10.95 4.82
N GLU A 200 14.98 11.18 3.51
CA GLU A 200 14.59 10.17 2.52
C GLU A 200 15.69 9.11 2.33
N ASN A 201 16.96 9.50 2.17
CA ASN A 201 18.07 8.55 2.11
C ASN A 201 18.28 7.84 3.45
N LEU A 202 18.13 8.54 4.58
CA LEU A 202 18.14 7.89 5.89
C LEU A 202 17.00 6.86 6.05
N ARG A 203 15.82 7.13 5.48
CA ARG A 203 14.68 6.18 5.47
C ARG A 203 14.87 5.02 4.48
N ARG A 204 15.59 5.23 3.38
CA ARG A 204 16.02 4.15 2.48
C ARG A 204 17.01 3.22 3.20
N ILE A 205 17.99 3.78 3.92
CA ILE A 205 18.93 3.02 4.76
C ILE A 205 18.19 2.26 5.87
N GLU A 206 17.26 2.91 6.59
CA GLU A 206 16.43 2.29 7.64
C GLU A 206 15.60 1.11 7.11
N ARG A 207 14.99 1.24 5.93
CA ARG A 207 14.24 0.17 5.25
C ARG A 207 15.15 -1.00 4.86
N GLU A 208 16.27 -0.74 4.21
CA GLU A 208 17.20 -1.81 3.79
C GLU A 208 17.86 -2.51 4.98
N LEU A 209 18.23 -1.78 6.04
CA LEU A 209 18.75 -2.35 7.28
C LEU A 209 17.74 -3.32 7.92
N ASN A 210 16.46 -2.96 7.94
CA ASN A 210 15.42 -3.87 8.44
C ASN A 210 15.18 -5.06 7.49
N ARG A 211 15.23 -4.86 6.16
CA ARG A 211 15.18 -5.96 5.18
C ARG A 211 16.34 -6.96 5.37
N VAL A 212 17.55 -6.48 5.65
CA VAL A 212 18.71 -7.32 5.98
C VAL A 212 18.49 -8.07 7.29
N ARG A 213 18.02 -7.40 8.35
CA ARG A 213 17.71 -8.04 9.64
C ARG A 213 16.67 -9.16 9.53
N ASP A 214 15.61 -8.97 8.73
CA ASP A 214 14.60 -10.00 8.46
C ASP A 214 15.19 -11.17 7.65
N LEU A 215 16.08 -10.89 6.70
CA LEU A 215 16.78 -11.89 5.90
C LEU A 215 17.74 -12.74 6.74
N GLU A 216 18.57 -12.12 7.57
CA GLU A 216 19.43 -12.82 8.54
C GLU A 216 18.59 -13.66 9.51
N THR A 217 17.49 -13.10 10.03
CA THR A 217 16.54 -13.81 10.90
C THR A 217 15.96 -15.05 10.23
N LYS A 218 15.57 -14.96 8.94
CA LYS A 218 15.06 -16.09 8.18
C LYS A 218 16.16 -17.12 7.87
N ARG A 219 17.36 -16.67 7.46
CA ARG A 219 18.53 -17.53 7.19
C ARG A 219 18.88 -18.37 8.41
N ALA A 220 19.01 -17.74 9.57
CA ALA A 220 19.31 -18.43 10.83
C ALA A 220 18.22 -19.46 11.20
N ARG A 221 16.93 -19.09 11.09
CA ARG A 221 15.80 -20.01 11.35
C ARG A 221 15.81 -21.23 10.43
N VAL A 222 16.07 -21.04 9.13
CA VAL A 222 16.18 -22.13 8.14
C VAL A 222 17.38 -23.03 8.42
N ALA A 223 18.55 -22.45 8.73
CA ALA A 223 19.75 -23.21 9.06
C ALA A 223 19.56 -24.09 10.31
N LEU A 224 18.93 -23.56 11.37
CA LEU A 224 18.60 -24.34 12.57
C LEU A 224 17.57 -25.45 12.30
N ALA A 225 16.60 -25.22 11.40
CA ALA A 225 15.65 -26.26 10.99
C ALA A 225 16.36 -27.40 10.22
N LEU A 226 17.25 -27.06 9.29
CA LEU A 226 18.08 -28.02 8.55
C LEU A 226 19.04 -28.80 9.47
N GLN A 227 19.66 -28.13 10.44
CA GLN A 227 20.55 -28.78 11.41
C GLN A 227 19.78 -29.78 12.29
N ARG A 228 18.58 -29.41 12.78
CA ARG A 228 17.69 -30.31 13.53
C ARG A 228 17.23 -31.51 12.70
N GLY A 229 16.97 -31.31 11.41
CA GLY A 229 16.68 -32.38 10.45
C GLY A 229 17.91 -33.21 10.03
N LYS A 230 19.13 -32.87 10.47
CA LYS A 230 20.40 -33.45 10.00
C LYS A 230 20.61 -33.32 8.48
N HIS A 231 20.04 -32.29 7.87
CA HIS A 231 20.10 -32.00 6.43
C HIS A 231 21.03 -30.83 6.06
N LEU A 232 21.64 -30.15 7.05
CA LEU A 232 22.58 -29.06 6.82
C LEU A 232 23.94 -29.60 6.38
N THR A 233 24.15 -29.78 5.07
CA THR A 233 25.47 -30.05 4.48
C THR A 233 26.32 -28.78 4.42
N PRO A 234 27.67 -28.90 4.32
CA PRO A 234 28.55 -27.72 4.17
C PRO A 234 28.16 -26.85 2.97
N ASP A 235 27.86 -27.46 1.82
CA ASP A 235 27.52 -26.76 0.57
C ASP A 235 26.17 -26.05 0.65
N LEU A 236 25.18 -26.66 1.32
CA LEU A 236 23.90 -26.02 1.61
C LEU A 236 24.07 -24.87 2.62
N GLY A 237 24.98 -25.01 3.59
CA GLY A 237 25.38 -23.93 4.49
C GLY A 237 25.99 -22.73 3.75
N GLN A 238 26.94 -22.99 2.83
CA GLN A 238 27.52 -21.94 1.97
C GLN A 238 26.47 -21.30 1.06
N SER A 239 25.59 -22.11 0.44
CA SER A 239 24.49 -21.62 -0.40
C SER A 239 23.55 -20.70 0.37
N LEU A 240 23.25 -21.03 1.63
CA LEU A 240 22.45 -20.18 2.52
C LEU A 240 23.20 -18.88 2.89
N LEU A 241 24.51 -18.93 3.15
CA LEU A 241 25.32 -17.75 3.47
C LEU A 241 25.48 -16.78 2.29
N GLN A 242 25.43 -17.29 1.05
CA GLN A 242 25.49 -16.52 -0.20
C GLN A 242 24.12 -15.97 -0.66
N ALA A 243 23.00 -16.57 -0.23
CA ALA A 243 21.66 -16.17 -0.66
C ALA A 243 21.34 -14.70 -0.31
N GLU A 244 21.13 -13.85 -1.32
CA GLU A 244 20.92 -12.39 -1.16
C GLU A 244 19.46 -11.96 -0.99
N SER A 245 18.49 -12.86 -1.21
CA SER A 245 17.06 -12.58 -1.03
C SER A 245 16.34 -13.58 -0.11
N LEU A 246 15.18 -13.14 0.39
CA LEU A 246 14.23 -14.01 1.11
C LEU A 246 13.69 -15.16 0.22
N GLU A 247 13.77 -15.03 -1.10
CA GLU A 247 13.22 -15.97 -2.08
C GLU A 247 14.23 -17.08 -2.42
N ASP A 248 15.53 -16.75 -2.46
CA ASP A 248 16.62 -17.73 -2.55
C ASP A 248 16.63 -18.64 -1.32
N ILE A 249 16.48 -18.06 -0.12
CA ILE A 249 16.35 -18.82 1.14
C ILE A 249 15.10 -19.72 1.11
N ASP A 250 13.98 -19.26 0.53
CA ASP A 250 12.78 -20.09 0.36
C ASP A 250 12.96 -21.20 -0.68
N ALA A 251 13.76 -20.98 -1.72
CA ALA A 251 14.10 -21.98 -2.74
C ALA A 251 15.02 -23.07 -2.17
N LEU A 252 16.03 -22.69 -1.37
CA LEU A 252 16.92 -23.63 -0.65
C LEU A 252 16.16 -24.42 0.43
N TRP A 253 15.17 -23.82 1.08
CA TRP A 253 14.34 -24.48 2.10
C TRP A 253 13.18 -25.31 1.51
N ALA A 254 12.77 -25.06 0.26
CA ALA A 254 11.61 -25.71 -0.37
C ALA A 254 11.64 -27.26 -0.41
N PRO A 255 12.77 -27.96 -0.61
CA PRO A 255 12.82 -29.42 -0.61
C PRO A 255 12.46 -30.06 0.74
N PHE A 256 12.70 -29.32 1.84
CA PHE A 256 12.64 -29.83 3.21
C PHE A 256 11.34 -29.45 3.95
N LYS A 257 10.49 -28.62 3.33
CA LYS A 257 9.12 -28.38 3.81
C LYS A 257 8.31 -29.67 3.62
N ALA A 258 7.52 -30.06 4.63
CA ALA A 258 6.68 -31.25 4.56
C ALA A 258 5.67 -31.14 3.39
N LYS A 259 5.94 -31.87 2.30
CA LYS A 259 5.09 -31.89 1.11
C LYS A 259 3.83 -32.73 1.37
N ARG A 260 2.67 -32.22 0.93
CA ARG A 260 1.56 -33.11 0.51
C ARG A 260 2.09 -34.02 -0.60
N GLN A 261 1.73 -35.30 -0.60
CA GLN A 261 2.15 -36.26 -1.65
C GLN A 261 1.92 -35.68 -3.04
N THR A 262 3.00 -35.34 -3.73
CA THR A 262 2.95 -34.86 -5.12
C THR A 262 2.83 -36.04 -6.09
N ARG A 263 2.42 -35.79 -7.34
CA ARG A 263 2.38 -36.84 -8.36
C ARG A 263 3.76 -37.48 -8.58
N ALA A 264 4.82 -36.68 -8.56
CA ALA A 264 6.20 -37.17 -8.60
C ALA A 264 6.52 -38.08 -7.40
N GLN A 265 6.07 -37.72 -6.19
CA GLN A 265 6.27 -38.56 -5.00
C GLN A 265 5.50 -39.88 -5.08
N VAL A 266 4.27 -39.89 -5.61
CA VAL A 266 3.49 -41.12 -5.85
C VAL A 266 4.18 -42.00 -6.89
N ALA A 267 4.60 -41.42 -8.03
CA ALA A 267 5.37 -42.13 -9.06
C ALA A 267 6.72 -42.69 -8.53
N LYS A 268 7.40 -41.97 -7.63
CA LYS A 268 8.59 -42.44 -6.93
C LYS A 268 8.30 -43.62 -6.00
N SER A 269 7.21 -43.60 -5.21
CA SER A 269 6.80 -44.75 -4.39
C SER A 269 6.38 -45.97 -5.21
N LEU A 270 5.99 -45.77 -6.47
CA LEU A 270 5.72 -46.83 -7.45
C LEU A 270 6.98 -47.32 -8.19
N GLY A 271 8.18 -46.87 -7.79
CA GLY A 271 9.44 -47.34 -8.36
C GLY A 271 9.78 -46.82 -9.75
N LEU A 272 9.11 -45.75 -10.23
CA LEU A 272 9.26 -45.23 -11.60
C LEU A 272 10.47 -44.29 -11.80
N GLU A 273 11.26 -44.06 -10.76
CA GLU A 273 12.43 -43.18 -10.82
C GLU A 273 13.55 -43.65 -11.77
N PRO A 274 13.91 -44.95 -11.85
CA PRO A 274 14.89 -45.42 -12.84
C PRO A 274 14.44 -45.20 -14.29
N LEU A 275 13.13 -45.29 -14.57
CA LEU A 275 12.59 -44.98 -15.89
C LEU A 275 12.70 -43.48 -16.21
N ALA A 276 12.43 -42.60 -15.24
CA ALA A 276 12.62 -41.16 -15.38
C ALA A 276 14.11 -40.81 -15.67
N SER A 277 15.05 -41.43 -14.94
CA SER A 277 16.49 -41.28 -15.21
C SER A 277 16.87 -41.78 -16.60
N LEU A 278 16.38 -42.95 -17.03
CA LEU A 278 16.63 -43.50 -18.37
C LEU A 278 16.11 -42.57 -19.48
N LEU A 279 14.91 -42.00 -19.32
CA LEU A 279 14.38 -40.98 -20.24
C LEU A 279 15.30 -39.75 -20.33
N GLU A 280 15.80 -39.27 -19.18
CA GLU A 280 16.67 -38.08 -19.10
C GLU A 280 18.07 -38.34 -19.72
N GLU A 281 18.66 -39.50 -19.43
CA GLU A 281 19.99 -39.88 -19.92
C GLU A 281 19.98 -40.21 -21.42
N ALA A 282 19.01 -41.02 -21.89
CA ALA A 282 18.88 -41.31 -23.31
C ALA A 282 18.70 -40.02 -24.12
N ALA A 283 17.84 -39.10 -23.68
CA ALA A 283 17.63 -37.83 -24.38
C ALA A 283 18.91 -36.97 -24.48
N LYS A 284 19.78 -36.98 -23.45
CA LYS A 284 21.08 -36.27 -23.46
C LYS A 284 22.13 -36.96 -24.31
N GLN A 285 22.25 -38.29 -24.24
CA GLN A 285 23.17 -39.07 -25.10
C GLN A 285 22.86 -38.87 -26.59
N LEU A 286 21.61 -38.56 -26.90
CA LEU A 286 21.10 -38.25 -28.24
C LEU A 286 21.29 -36.78 -28.66
N ALA A 287 21.95 -35.92 -27.86
CA ALA A 287 22.35 -34.58 -28.29
C ALA A 287 23.49 -34.66 -29.32
N PRO A 288 23.55 -33.76 -30.33
CA PRO A 288 24.63 -33.77 -31.30
C PRO A 288 25.94 -33.34 -30.63
N ARG A 289 26.85 -34.29 -30.36
CA ARG A 289 28.23 -33.96 -29.97
C ARG A 289 28.82 -33.07 -31.07
N LYS A 290 29.26 -31.88 -30.68
CA LYS A 290 29.92 -30.94 -31.59
C LYS A 290 31.31 -31.50 -31.93
N ILE A 291 31.69 -31.44 -33.20
CA ILE A 291 33.07 -31.71 -33.61
C ILE A 291 33.97 -30.71 -32.87
N GLU A 292 35.01 -31.23 -32.21
CA GLU A 292 36.06 -30.40 -31.63
C GLU A 292 36.94 -29.90 -32.77
N ALA A 293 36.71 -28.65 -33.20
CA ALA A 293 37.65 -27.96 -34.05
C ALA A 293 38.84 -27.56 -33.18
N GLU A 294 39.97 -28.25 -33.36
CA GLU A 294 41.22 -27.93 -32.69
C GLU A 294 41.63 -26.47 -32.95
N ALA A 295 42.18 -25.83 -31.93
CA ALA A 295 42.59 -24.43 -32.02
C ALA A 295 43.92 -24.32 -32.77
N LEU A 296 43.88 -24.15 -34.09
CA LEU A 296 45.06 -23.72 -34.85
C LEU A 296 45.55 -22.37 -34.29
N THR A 297 46.72 -22.39 -33.66
CA THR A 297 47.50 -21.21 -33.34
C THR A 297 48.07 -20.60 -34.62
N PRO A 298 47.92 -19.28 -34.86
CA PRO A 298 48.38 -18.65 -36.11
C PRO A 298 49.87 -18.34 -36.08
N GLN A 299 50.71 -19.37 -36.27
CA GLN A 299 52.13 -19.25 -36.57
C GLN A 299 52.53 -20.20 -37.73
N ASP A 300 53.71 -19.97 -38.30
CA ASP A 300 54.37 -20.80 -39.31
C ASP A 300 53.66 -20.90 -40.68
N ALA A 301 53.31 -19.74 -41.23
CA ALA A 301 53.07 -19.58 -42.66
C ALA A 301 54.40 -19.29 -43.41
N GLU A 302 55.19 -20.31 -43.73
CA GLU A 302 56.23 -20.25 -44.79
C GLU A 302 56.84 -21.65 -45.12
N ALA A 303 56.37 -22.31 -46.19
CA ALA A 303 57.12 -23.31 -46.99
C ALA A 303 56.26 -23.88 -48.15
N GLU A 304 56.46 -23.41 -49.39
CA GLU A 304 56.00 -24.16 -50.56
C GLU A 304 57.05 -25.23 -50.94
N LYS A 305 56.63 -26.50 -51.10
CA LYS A 305 56.59 -27.21 -52.41
C LYS A 305 56.39 -28.73 -52.29
N SER A 306 55.66 -29.26 -53.28
CA SER A 306 55.70 -30.63 -53.82
C SER A 306 55.74 -31.82 -52.85
N VAL A 307 54.71 -32.69 -52.95
CA VAL A 307 54.80 -33.95 -53.71
C VAL A 307 53.37 -34.44 -54.05
N GLU A 308 53.28 -35.51 -54.84
CA GLU A 308 52.14 -36.01 -55.62
C GLU A 308 50.89 -36.45 -54.83
N ALA A 309 49.80 -36.65 -55.57
CA ALA A 309 48.49 -37.02 -55.03
C ALA A 309 48.35 -38.54 -54.80
N GLU A 310 48.62 -39.01 -53.59
CA GLU A 310 48.12 -40.30 -53.14
C GLU A 310 46.66 -40.22 -52.68
N LYS A 311 45.91 -41.32 -52.85
CA LYS A 311 44.53 -41.41 -52.38
C LYS A 311 44.54 -41.59 -50.85
N PRO A 312 43.74 -40.85 -50.08
CA PRO A 312 43.58 -41.15 -48.66
C PRO A 312 42.94 -42.54 -48.53
N SER A 313 43.71 -43.49 -47.98
CA SER A 313 43.21 -44.78 -47.53
C SER A 313 42.14 -44.59 -46.45
N GLU A 314 41.17 -45.49 -46.40
CA GLU A 314 40.11 -45.46 -45.39
C GLU A 314 40.71 -45.59 -43.98
N VAL A 315 40.80 -44.47 -43.27
CA VAL A 315 41.11 -44.48 -41.83
C VAL A 315 39.86 -44.98 -41.13
N GLU A 316 39.92 -46.22 -40.65
CA GLU A 316 38.86 -46.85 -39.86
C GLU A 316 38.76 -46.13 -38.50
N ILE A 317 37.95 -45.06 -38.46
CA ILE A 317 37.66 -44.32 -37.24
C ILE A 317 36.83 -45.24 -36.33
N LEU A 318 37.51 -45.91 -35.40
CA LEU A 318 36.92 -46.66 -34.31
C LEU A 318 36.12 -45.72 -33.40
N THR A 319 34.89 -45.40 -33.80
CA THR A 319 33.89 -44.84 -32.91
C THR A 319 33.64 -45.84 -31.79
N PRO A 320 33.83 -45.49 -30.51
CA PRO A 320 33.39 -46.35 -29.43
C PRO A 320 31.86 -46.39 -29.46
N GLU A 321 31.31 -47.50 -29.97
CA GLU A 321 29.89 -47.81 -29.88
C GLU A 321 29.51 -48.07 -28.41
N VAL A 322 29.29 -46.97 -27.68
CA VAL A 322 28.59 -47.01 -26.40
C VAL A 322 27.16 -47.49 -26.71
N PRO A 323 26.71 -48.63 -26.15
CA PRO A 323 25.44 -49.21 -26.55
C PRO A 323 24.28 -48.24 -26.37
N LEU A 324 23.51 -48.06 -27.45
CA LEU A 324 22.15 -47.56 -27.35
C LEU A 324 21.34 -48.51 -26.44
N PRO A 325 20.32 -48.02 -25.72
CA PRO A 325 19.32 -48.93 -25.15
C PRO A 325 18.64 -49.67 -26.31
N GLU A 326 18.99 -50.95 -26.50
CA GLU A 326 18.47 -51.80 -27.58
C GLU A 326 16.94 -51.97 -27.51
N LYS A 327 16.38 -51.82 -26.31
CA LYS A 327 14.95 -51.88 -26.02
C LYS A 327 14.22 -50.65 -26.57
N THR A 328 13.05 -50.87 -27.18
CA THR A 328 12.15 -49.77 -27.54
C THR A 328 11.67 -49.02 -26.29
N LEU A 329 11.21 -47.77 -26.46
CA LEU A 329 10.62 -46.97 -25.38
C LEU A 329 9.43 -47.71 -24.71
N GLU A 330 8.70 -48.48 -25.49
CA GLU A 330 7.52 -49.23 -25.06
C GLU A 330 7.92 -50.46 -24.23
N GLU A 331 8.96 -51.20 -24.63
CA GLU A 331 9.57 -52.27 -23.81
C GLU A 331 10.18 -51.73 -22.51
N ALA A 332 10.85 -50.57 -22.56
CA ALA A 332 11.42 -49.90 -21.40
C ALA A 332 10.34 -49.56 -20.36
N ALA A 333 9.20 -49.04 -20.81
CA ALA A 333 8.06 -48.72 -19.94
C ALA A 333 7.24 -49.95 -19.50
N ALA A 334 7.12 -51.00 -20.34
CA ALA A 334 6.35 -52.21 -20.03
C ALA A 334 6.86 -52.94 -18.77
N GLN A 335 8.16 -52.83 -18.47
CA GLN A 335 8.78 -53.37 -17.25
C GLN A 335 8.28 -52.75 -15.93
N PHE A 336 7.53 -51.64 -15.99
CA PHE A 336 7.05 -50.89 -14.82
C PHE A 336 5.51 -50.84 -14.69
N ILE A 337 4.79 -51.68 -15.43
CA ILE A 337 3.32 -51.78 -15.32
C ILE A 337 2.95 -52.36 -13.94
N THR A 338 2.00 -51.71 -13.25
CA THR A 338 1.55 -52.10 -11.90
C THR A 338 0.03 -52.00 -11.78
N ALA A 339 -0.55 -52.51 -10.69
CA ALA A 339 -1.99 -52.41 -10.44
C ALA A 339 -2.51 -50.95 -10.34
N GLU A 340 -1.66 -50.01 -9.92
CA GLU A 340 -1.99 -48.57 -9.89
C GLU A 340 -1.68 -47.85 -11.21
N VAL A 341 -0.86 -48.45 -12.08
CA VAL A 341 -0.40 -47.88 -13.35
C VAL A 341 -0.51 -48.93 -14.47
N PRO A 342 -1.74 -49.19 -14.98
CA PRO A 342 -2.05 -50.42 -15.73
C PRO A 342 -1.68 -50.39 -17.22
N ASN A 343 -1.18 -49.27 -17.76
CA ASN A 343 -0.78 -49.18 -19.17
C ASN A 343 0.50 -48.35 -19.37
N VAL A 344 1.18 -48.57 -20.50
CA VAL A 344 2.43 -47.90 -20.89
C VAL A 344 2.28 -46.37 -20.89
N GLU A 345 1.13 -45.83 -21.33
CA GLU A 345 0.88 -44.39 -21.33
C GLU A 345 0.88 -43.81 -19.90
N ALA A 346 0.25 -44.47 -18.93
CA ALA A 346 0.24 -44.02 -17.55
C ALA A 346 1.63 -44.17 -16.89
N VAL A 347 2.41 -45.19 -17.26
CA VAL A 347 3.81 -45.35 -16.83
C VAL A 347 4.66 -44.19 -17.32
N LEU A 348 4.64 -43.90 -18.62
CA LEU A 348 5.37 -42.78 -19.23
C LEU A 348 4.92 -41.43 -18.66
N LYS A 349 3.61 -41.23 -18.46
CA LYS A 349 3.04 -40.04 -17.84
C LYS A 349 3.49 -39.86 -16.38
N ALA A 350 3.57 -40.94 -15.60
CA ALA A 350 4.04 -40.88 -14.21
C ALA A 350 5.55 -40.63 -14.13
N ALA A 351 6.36 -41.18 -15.04
CA ALA A 351 7.76 -40.80 -15.21
C ALA A 351 7.93 -39.32 -15.63
N ARG A 352 7.07 -38.82 -16.53
CA ARG A 352 6.99 -37.38 -16.87
C ARG A 352 6.59 -36.51 -15.68
N ASP A 353 5.72 -36.97 -14.79
CA ASP A 353 5.37 -36.26 -13.55
C ASP A 353 6.59 -36.09 -12.63
N ILE A 354 7.51 -37.06 -12.58
CA ILE A 354 8.81 -36.95 -11.88
C ILE A 354 9.70 -35.90 -12.55
N LEU A 355 9.94 -36.05 -13.86
CA LEU A 355 10.78 -35.14 -14.65
C LEU A 355 10.27 -33.70 -14.60
N ALA A 356 8.96 -33.50 -14.65
CA ALA A 356 8.34 -32.18 -14.60
C ALA A 356 8.58 -31.47 -13.26
N GLU A 357 8.49 -32.20 -12.14
CA GLU A 357 8.83 -31.65 -10.82
C GLU A 357 10.34 -31.37 -10.71
N GLN A 358 11.21 -32.25 -11.23
CA GLN A 358 12.66 -32.03 -11.28
C GLN A 358 13.03 -30.77 -12.08
N PHE A 359 12.57 -30.64 -13.33
CA PHE A 359 12.83 -29.46 -14.17
C PHE A 359 12.31 -28.17 -13.52
N ALA A 360 11.10 -28.18 -12.97
CA ALA A 360 10.53 -27.02 -12.30
C ALA A 360 11.26 -26.62 -10.99
N HIS A 361 12.12 -27.49 -10.45
CA HIS A 361 12.95 -27.19 -9.28
C HIS A 361 14.36 -26.64 -9.62
N ARG A 362 14.85 -26.79 -10.85
CA ARG A 362 16.19 -26.30 -11.23
C ARG A 362 16.24 -24.76 -11.34
N GLY A 363 17.36 -24.17 -10.89
CA GLY A 363 17.57 -22.72 -10.91
C GLY A 363 17.77 -22.13 -12.31
N ASP A 364 18.47 -22.86 -13.19
CA ASP A 364 18.72 -22.49 -14.59
C ASP A 364 17.41 -22.38 -15.40
N VAL A 365 16.54 -23.39 -15.31
CA VAL A 365 15.21 -23.44 -15.91
C VAL A 365 14.36 -22.24 -15.48
N ARG A 366 14.34 -21.92 -14.17
CA ARG A 366 13.59 -20.77 -13.64
C ARG A 366 14.14 -19.45 -14.15
N GLN A 367 15.47 -19.27 -14.15
CA GLN A 367 16.09 -18.04 -14.59
C GLN A 367 15.89 -17.78 -16.08
N LEU A 368 15.99 -18.82 -16.91
CA LEU A 368 15.67 -18.75 -18.34
C LEU A 368 14.19 -18.42 -18.58
N ALA A 369 13.28 -19.07 -17.85
CA ALA A 369 11.85 -18.80 -17.96
C ALA A 369 11.48 -17.35 -17.59
N ARG A 370 12.12 -16.76 -16.56
CA ARG A 370 12.01 -15.32 -16.28
C ARG A 370 12.47 -14.47 -17.47
N SER A 371 13.70 -14.70 -17.95
CA SER A 371 14.29 -13.83 -18.98
C SER A 371 13.53 -13.84 -20.31
N VAL A 372 12.97 -15.00 -20.68
CA VAL A 372 12.17 -15.15 -21.91
C VAL A 372 10.78 -14.53 -21.77
N LEU A 373 10.08 -14.77 -20.66
CA LEU A 373 8.66 -14.40 -20.52
C LEU A 373 8.44 -12.97 -20.04
N GLU A 374 9.28 -12.42 -19.15
CA GLU A 374 8.97 -11.16 -18.46
C GLU A 374 8.83 -9.95 -19.41
N ASN A 375 9.56 -9.95 -20.52
CA ASN A 375 9.47 -8.92 -21.56
C ASN A 375 8.21 -9.03 -22.43
N LYS A 376 7.55 -10.20 -22.44
CA LYS A 376 6.50 -10.56 -23.40
C LYS A 376 5.12 -10.69 -22.77
N VAL A 377 5.07 -11.15 -21.52
CA VAL A 377 3.82 -11.37 -20.77
C VAL A 377 3.07 -10.05 -20.55
N ARG A 378 1.74 -10.10 -20.73
CA ARG A 378 0.84 -8.95 -20.52
C ARG A 378 -0.06 -9.20 -19.31
N LEU A 379 -0.16 -8.21 -18.43
CA LEU A 379 -1.21 -8.19 -17.43
C LEU A 379 -2.55 -7.90 -18.13
N ALA A 380 -3.54 -8.76 -17.96
CA ALA A 380 -4.87 -8.62 -18.54
C ALA A 380 -5.96 -8.64 -17.46
N SER A 381 -7.07 -7.95 -17.72
CA SER A 381 -8.26 -7.92 -16.88
C SER A 381 -9.52 -8.01 -17.74
N ARG A 382 -10.46 -8.86 -17.32
CA ARG A 382 -11.82 -8.97 -17.90
C ARG A 382 -12.89 -8.86 -16.82
N ARG A 383 -14.03 -8.22 -17.14
CA ARG A 383 -15.23 -8.18 -16.27
C ARG A 383 -15.83 -9.59 -16.09
N ARG A 384 -16.21 -9.97 -14.87
CA ARG A 384 -16.88 -11.24 -14.58
C ARG A 384 -18.40 -11.11 -14.69
N GLY A 385 -18.94 -11.31 -15.90
CA GLY A 385 -20.38 -11.16 -16.15
C GLY A 385 -20.88 -9.79 -15.69
N ASP A 386 -22.04 -9.72 -15.04
CA ASP A 386 -22.62 -8.44 -14.63
C ASP A 386 -22.06 -7.82 -13.33
N ALA A 387 -21.02 -8.40 -12.71
CA ALA A 387 -20.55 -8.11 -11.34
C ALA A 387 -19.96 -6.70 -11.03
N ASP A 388 -20.27 -5.67 -11.82
CA ASP A 388 -19.96 -4.25 -11.57
C ASP A 388 -21.11 -3.36 -12.10
N PRO A 389 -22.29 -3.34 -11.44
CA PRO A 389 -23.45 -2.60 -11.92
C PRO A 389 -23.31 -1.07 -11.78
N GLU A 390 -22.47 -0.60 -10.86
CA GLU A 390 -22.16 0.82 -10.65
C GLU A 390 -21.07 1.34 -11.61
N GLY A 391 -20.36 0.44 -12.31
CA GLY A 391 -19.28 0.80 -13.23
C GLY A 391 -18.00 1.29 -12.55
N GLN A 392 -17.77 0.91 -11.29
CA GLN A 392 -16.62 1.34 -10.49
C GLN A 392 -15.28 0.92 -11.12
N PHE A 393 -15.27 -0.15 -11.92
CA PHE A 393 -14.09 -0.68 -12.60
C PHE A 393 -14.20 -0.59 -14.12
N LYS A 394 -15.05 0.29 -14.66
CA LYS A 394 -15.31 0.42 -16.11
C LYS A 394 -14.04 0.52 -16.97
N THR A 395 -13.04 1.29 -16.52
CA THR A 395 -11.72 1.44 -17.18
C THR A 395 -10.91 0.14 -17.26
N TYR A 396 -11.26 -0.87 -16.47
CA TYR A 396 -10.55 -2.14 -16.33
C TYR A 396 -11.39 -3.36 -16.74
N TRP A 397 -12.58 -3.17 -17.32
CA TRP A 397 -13.44 -4.24 -17.83
C TRP A 397 -12.81 -5.02 -18.98
N GLU A 398 -11.99 -4.38 -19.81
CA GLU A 398 -11.16 -4.99 -20.86
C GLU A 398 -9.80 -4.27 -20.94
N PHE A 399 -8.92 -4.54 -19.97
CA PHE A 399 -7.60 -3.91 -19.89
C PHE A 399 -6.49 -4.91 -20.22
N SER A 400 -5.48 -4.49 -20.99
CA SER A 400 -4.28 -5.30 -21.27
C SER A 400 -3.03 -4.43 -21.44
N CYS A 401 -2.00 -4.67 -20.62
CA CYS A 401 -0.77 -3.88 -20.58
C CYS A 401 0.46 -4.81 -20.50
N PRO A 402 1.59 -4.54 -21.20
CA PRO A 402 2.84 -5.27 -20.99
C PRO A 402 3.27 -5.20 -19.52
N LEU A 403 3.77 -6.30 -18.96
CA LEU A 403 4.04 -6.39 -17.51
C LEU A 403 4.94 -5.26 -16.98
N ARG A 404 5.99 -4.92 -17.72
CA ARG A 404 6.94 -3.84 -17.41
C ARG A 404 6.37 -2.41 -17.54
N GLN A 405 5.14 -2.25 -18.04
CA GLN A 405 4.46 -0.95 -18.22
C GLN A 405 3.25 -0.75 -17.28
N VAL A 406 2.90 -1.77 -16.48
CA VAL A 406 1.81 -1.69 -15.50
C VAL A 406 2.15 -0.66 -14.43
N LYS A 407 1.31 0.37 -14.28
CA LYS A 407 1.51 1.38 -13.23
C LYS A 407 0.96 0.89 -11.88
N PRO A 408 1.62 1.19 -10.75
CA PRO A 408 1.13 0.95 -9.38
C PRO A 408 -0.38 1.08 -9.15
N HIS A 409 -0.96 2.24 -9.45
CA HIS A 409 -2.39 2.49 -9.26
C HIS A 409 -3.30 1.65 -10.17
N GLN A 410 -2.83 1.20 -11.35
CA GLN A 410 -3.57 0.29 -12.21
C GLN A 410 -3.59 -1.12 -11.62
N PHE A 411 -2.44 -1.59 -11.09
CA PHE A 411 -2.38 -2.89 -10.43
C PHE A 411 -3.30 -2.95 -9.20
N LEU A 412 -3.25 -1.95 -8.31
CA LEU A 412 -4.14 -1.87 -7.15
C LEU A 412 -5.62 -1.82 -7.55
N ALA A 413 -5.97 -1.06 -8.60
CA ALA A 413 -7.35 -0.99 -9.10
C ALA A 413 -7.86 -2.34 -9.64
N VAL A 414 -7.05 -3.05 -10.44
CA VAL A 414 -7.41 -4.38 -10.96
C VAL A 414 -7.47 -5.42 -9.84
N GLN A 415 -6.48 -5.43 -8.93
CA GLN A 415 -6.43 -6.33 -7.77
C GLN A 415 -7.65 -6.14 -6.86
N ARG A 416 -8.07 -4.90 -6.61
CA ARG A 416 -9.30 -4.59 -5.88
C ARG A 416 -10.56 -5.10 -6.59
N GLY A 417 -10.64 -4.93 -7.91
CA GLY A 417 -11.74 -5.46 -8.71
C GLY A 417 -11.78 -7.00 -8.73
N GLU A 418 -10.62 -7.66 -8.68
CA GLU A 418 -10.51 -9.11 -8.53
C GLU A 418 -10.97 -9.57 -7.13
N GLN A 419 -10.53 -8.92 -6.06
CA GLN A 419 -10.96 -9.19 -4.68
C GLN A 419 -12.48 -9.01 -4.50
N LYS A 420 -13.06 -7.96 -5.09
CA LYS A 420 -14.52 -7.74 -5.14
C LYS A 420 -15.27 -8.69 -6.08
N LYS A 421 -14.56 -9.55 -6.83
CA LYS A 421 -15.09 -10.46 -7.86
C LYS A 421 -15.76 -9.76 -9.06
N CYS A 422 -15.51 -8.46 -9.24
CA CYS A 422 -15.90 -7.68 -10.41
C CYS A 422 -15.08 -8.05 -11.65
N LEU A 423 -13.79 -8.37 -11.44
CA LEU A 423 -12.80 -8.63 -12.49
C LEU A 423 -12.14 -10.01 -12.32
N SER A 424 -11.55 -10.53 -13.40
CA SER A 424 -10.56 -11.61 -13.38
C SER A 424 -9.25 -11.11 -13.97
N LEU A 425 -8.17 -11.19 -13.19
CA LEU A 425 -6.81 -10.83 -13.61
C LEU A 425 -6.09 -12.09 -14.12
N THR A 426 -5.49 -12.01 -15.30
CA THR A 426 -4.66 -13.08 -15.88
C THR A 426 -3.34 -12.54 -16.44
N PHE A 427 -2.32 -13.40 -16.50
CA PHE A 427 -1.08 -13.11 -17.21
C PHE A 427 -1.14 -13.74 -18.61
N ALA A 428 -1.45 -12.92 -19.61
CA ALA A 428 -1.57 -13.37 -20.99
C ALA A 428 -0.17 -13.55 -21.61
N ILE A 429 0.09 -14.78 -22.06
CA ILE A 429 1.28 -15.19 -22.82
C ILE A 429 0.77 -15.78 -24.14
N THR A 430 1.47 -15.53 -25.25
CA THR A 430 1.06 -16.09 -26.56
C THR A 430 1.43 -17.58 -26.68
N ALA A 431 0.82 -18.27 -27.63
CA ALA A 431 1.20 -19.65 -27.98
C ALA A 431 2.62 -19.69 -28.57
N GLU A 432 3.00 -18.69 -29.36
CA GLU A 432 4.34 -18.52 -29.94
C GLU A 432 5.40 -18.37 -28.85
N ASP A 433 5.16 -17.53 -27.83
CA ASP A 433 6.09 -17.28 -26.73
C ASP A 433 6.22 -18.48 -25.79
N SER A 434 5.10 -19.19 -25.57
CA SER A 434 5.11 -20.47 -24.86
C SER A 434 5.94 -21.52 -25.60
N THR A 435 5.84 -21.57 -26.94
CA THR A 435 6.61 -22.49 -27.78
C THR A 435 8.10 -22.13 -27.78
N CYS A 436 8.42 -20.85 -27.98
CA CYS A 436 9.76 -20.28 -27.90
C CYS A 436 10.46 -20.57 -26.55
N LEU A 437 9.72 -20.52 -25.43
CA LEU A 437 10.25 -20.95 -24.14
C LEU A 437 10.53 -22.46 -24.10
N LEU A 438 9.62 -23.30 -24.57
CA LEU A 438 9.83 -24.77 -24.56
C LEU A 438 11.01 -25.18 -25.45
N ASP A 439 11.22 -24.50 -26.57
CA ASP A 439 12.37 -24.72 -27.46
C ASP A 439 13.69 -24.27 -26.79
N ALA A 440 13.68 -23.12 -26.10
CA ALA A 440 14.85 -22.65 -25.34
C ALA A 440 15.18 -23.55 -24.13
N LEU A 441 14.16 -24.07 -23.43
CA LEU A 441 14.33 -25.04 -22.35
C LEU A 441 14.88 -26.37 -22.87
N MET A 442 14.38 -26.86 -24.02
CA MET A 442 14.89 -28.07 -24.67
C MET A 442 16.35 -27.93 -25.10
N ALA A 443 16.72 -26.82 -25.75
CA ALA A 443 18.11 -26.56 -26.14
C ALA A 443 19.05 -26.52 -24.91
N THR A 444 18.63 -25.82 -23.85
CA THR A 444 19.39 -25.73 -22.59
C THR A 444 19.54 -27.09 -21.91
N PHE A 445 18.51 -27.94 -21.95
CA PHE A 445 18.55 -29.32 -21.44
C PHE A 445 19.51 -30.23 -22.22
N LEU A 446 19.55 -30.09 -23.56
CA LEU A 446 20.42 -30.87 -24.44
C LEU A 446 21.88 -30.35 -24.48
N GLY A 447 22.18 -29.22 -23.84
CA GLY A 447 23.51 -28.59 -23.84
C GLY A 447 23.81 -27.73 -25.07
N ASP A 448 22.85 -27.56 -25.98
CA ASP A 448 22.95 -26.65 -27.12
C ASP A 448 22.98 -25.20 -26.62
N ARG A 449 24.16 -24.57 -26.60
CA ARG A 449 24.27 -23.13 -26.33
C ARG A 449 23.43 -22.36 -27.36
N PRO A 450 22.56 -21.43 -26.95
CA PRO A 450 21.79 -20.63 -27.90
C PRO A 450 22.74 -19.86 -28.82
N ARG A 451 22.49 -19.92 -30.14
CA ARG A 451 23.23 -19.11 -31.12
C ARG A 451 23.08 -17.64 -30.74
N GLN A 452 24.19 -16.93 -30.54
CA GLN A 452 24.17 -15.50 -30.26
C GLN A 452 23.62 -14.76 -31.49
N GLY A 453 22.41 -14.24 -31.38
CA GLY A 453 21.69 -13.64 -32.50
C GLY A 453 20.19 -13.52 -32.23
N ILE A 454 19.80 -12.47 -31.48
CA ILE A 454 18.39 -12.11 -31.31
C ILE A 454 17.87 -11.60 -32.66
N GLY A 455 17.16 -12.46 -33.41
CA GLY A 455 16.60 -12.09 -34.71
C GLY A 455 16.18 -13.28 -35.59
N ALA A 456 16.80 -14.46 -35.43
CA ALA A 456 16.38 -15.65 -36.15
C ALA A 456 15.16 -16.30 -35.48
N THR A 457 14.01 -16.32 -36.16
CA THR A 457 12.88 -17.16 -35.76
C THR A 457 13.26 -18.63 -35.93
N PRO A 458 13.04 -19.51 -34.93
CA PRO A 458 13.16 -20.95 -35.16
C PRO A 458 12.06 -21.36 -36.16
N THR A 459 12.45 -22.02 -37.24
CA THR A 459 11.48 -22.58 -38.20
C THR A 459 10.55 -23.54 -37.44
N PRO A 460 9.22 -23.33 -37.45
CA PRO A 460 8.33 -24.15 -36.65
C PRO A 460 8.41 -25.61 -37.10
N MET A 461 8.69 -26.51 -36.15
CA MET A 461 8.42 -27.94 -36.35
C MET A 461 6.92 -28.11 -36.56
N ARG A 462 6.53 -28.19 -37.84
CA ARG A 462 5.15 -28.28 -38.31
C ARG A 462 4.44 -29.41 -37.58
N ALA A 463 3.32 -29.10 -36.92
CA ALA A 463 2.52 -30.10 -36.21
C ALA A 463 1.96 -31.13 -37.20
N ALA A 464 2.64 -32.28 -37.30
CA ALA A 464 2.17 -33.43 -38.05
C ALA A 464 1.06 -34.12 -37.24
N GLY A 465 -0.18 -33.97 -37.70
CA GLY A 465 -1.29 -34.77 -37.18
C GLY A 465 -1.17 -36.23 -37.65
N GLY A 466 -1.31 -37.16 -36.71
CA GLY A 466 -1.09 -38.59 -36.92
C GLY A 466 0.30 -39.02 -36.43
N HIS A 467 0.34 -40.04 -35.57
CA HIS A 467 1.59 -40.65 -35.08
C HIS A 467 2.37 -41.28 -36.24
N PRO A 468 3.60 -40.85 -36.54
CA PRO A 468 4.57 -41.69 -37.23
C PRO A 468 5.18 -42.67 -36.20
N SER A 469 5.65 -43.82 -36.65
CA SER A 469 6.57 -44.68 -35.88
C SER A 469 7.94 -44.00 -35.78
N LEU A 470 8.03 -43.00 -34.90
CA LEU A 470 9.23 -42.22 -34.63
C LEU A 470 10.31 -43.12 -34.00
N GLY A 471 11.23 -43.61 -34.84
CA GLY A 471 12.35 -44.46 -34.42
C GLY A 471 13.07 -43.90 -33.19
N GLY A 472 13.46 -44.79 -32.27
CA GLY A 472 13.56 -44.51 -30.82
C GLY A 472 14.22 -43.19 -30.40
N ARG A 473 15.26 -42.74 -31.14
CA ARG A 473 15.95 -41.46 -30.91
C ARG A 473 15.02 -40.23 -30.87
N ALA A 474 13.91 -40.25 -31.61
CA ALA A 474 12.92 -39.17 -31.62
C ALA A 474 11.85 -39.33 -30.51
N ALA A 475 11.52 -40.56 -30.11
CA ALA A 475 10.52 -40.85 -29.09
C ALA A 475 10.95 -40.34 -27.69
N TYR A 476 12.19 -40.62 -27.27
CA TYR A 476 12.75 -40.11 -26.00
C TYR A 476 12.70 -38.57 -25.93
N ARG A 477 13.06 -37.88 -27.02
CA ARG A 477 12.98 -36.40 -27.11
C ARG A 477 11.55 -35.86 -27.03
N ALA A 478 10.56 -36.60 -27.55
CA ALA A 478 9.15 -36.22 -27.46
C ALA A 478 8.64 -36.28 -26.00
N GLU A 479 8.96 -37.34 -25.26
CA GLU A 479 8.58 -37.46 -23.85
C GLU A 479 9.23 -36.37 -22.97
N ILE A 480 10.48 -35.99 -23.23
CA ILE A 480 11.11 -34.83 -22.56
C ILE A 480 10.40 -33.52 -22.92
N ARG A 481 9.97 -33.32 -24.17
CA ARG A 481 9.20 -32.12 -24.55
C ARG A 481 7.87 -32.04 -23.78
N LEU A 482 7.17 -33.18 -23.66
CA LEU A 482 5.92 -33.28 -22.89
C LEU A 482 6.13 -33.08 -21.39
N ALA A 483 7.26 -33.54 -20.82
CA ALA A 483 7.64 -33.26 -19.43
C ALA A 483 7.91 -31.77 -19.21
N LEU A 484 8.65 -31.11 -20.11
CA LEU A 484 8.90 -29.66 -20.06
C LEU A 484 7.63 -28.84 -20.26
N GLU A 485 6.69 -29.29 -21.10
CA GLU A 485 5.41 -28.63 -21.33
C GLU A 485 4.49 -28.69 -20.09
N ASP A 486 4.42 -29.82 -19.41
CA ASP A 486 3.70 -29.94 -18.14
C ASP A 486 4.43 -29.16 -17.02
N ALA A 487 5.77 -29.24 -16.92
CA ALA A 487 6.56 -28.42 -16.00
C ALA A 487 6.28 -26.92 -16.17
N TYR A 488 6.22 -26.45 -17.43
CA TYR A 488 5.87 -25.09 -17.77
C TYR A 488 4.45 -24.74 -17.31
N LYS A 489 3.44 -25.46 -17.80
CA LYS A 489 2.02 -25.13 -17.58
C LYS A 489 1.56 -25.30 -16.13
N ARG A 490 2.04 -26.35 -15.44
CA ARG A 490 1.55 -26.77 -14.12
C ARG A 490 2.35 -26.20 -12.96
N LEU A 491 3.65 -25.95 -13.13
CA LEU A 491 4.56 -25.61 -12.03
C LEU A 491 5.25 -24.26 -12.21
N LEU A 492 5.94 -24.04 -13.34
CA LEU A 492 6.70 -22.81 -13.59
C LEU A 492 5.81 -21.59 -13.82
N LEU A 493 4.80 -21.68 -14.68
CA LEU A 493 3.92 -20.53 -14.95
C LEU A 493 3.16 -20.07 -13.69
N PRO A 494 2.50 -20.94 -12.91
CA PRO A 494 1.88 -20.51 -11.64
C PRO A 494 2.89 -19.99 -10.60
N PHE A 495 4.15 -20.43 -10.65
CA PHE A 495 5.22 -19.86 -9.82
C PHE A 495 5.57 -18.42 -10.26
N LEU A 496 5.78 -18.20 -11.57
CA LEU A 496 6.08 -16.89 -12.13
C LEU A 496 4.91 -15.90 -11.97
N GLU A 497 3.67 -16.33 -12.13
CA GLU A 497 2.49 -15.49 -11.85
C GLU A 497 2.48 -15.00 -10.39
N ARG A 498 2.86 -15.86 -9.42
CA ARG A 498 2.98 -15.46 -8.01
C ARG A 498 4.16 -14.51 -7.77
N GLU A 499 5.31 -14.76 -8.40
CA GLU A 499 6.50 -13.88 -8.36
C GLU A 499 6.14 -12.47 -8.90
N TRP A 500 5.52 -12.41 -10.08
CA TRP A 500 5.08 -11.16 -10.71
C TRP A 500 3.98 -10.44 -9.92
N ARG A 501 2.95 -11.16 -9.43
CA ARG A 501 1.90 -10.57 -8.56
C ARG A 501 2.51 -10.00 -7.27
N ARG A 502 3.45 -10.70 -6.63
CA ARG A 502 4.14 -10.25 -5.41
C ARG A 502 4.93 -8.96 -5.69
N ARG A 503 5.77 -8.95 -6.72
CA ARG A 503 6.59 -7.78 -7.07
C ARG A 503 5.75 -6.57 -7.45
N LEU A 504 4.72 -6.75 -8.30
CA LEU A 504 3.80 -5.66 -8.64
C LEU A 504 3.08 -5.11 -7.41
N LYS A 505 2.63 -5.97 -6.48
CA LYS A 505 2.02 -5.54 -5.23
C LYS A 505 3.02 -4.72 -4.40
N GLN A 506 4.23 -5.22 -4.19
CA GLN A 506 5.26 -4.52 -3.41
C GLN A 506 5.59 -3.14 -4.00
N GLN A 507 5.90 -3.08 -5.30
CA GLN A 507 6.15 -1.82 -6.02
C GLN A 507 4.96 -0.85 -5.93
N ALA A 508 3.74 -1.37 -5.99
CA ALA A 508 2.55 -0.54 -5.91
C ALA A 508 2.27 -0.03 -4.50
N GLU A 509 2.54 -0.84 -3.48
CA GLU A 509 2.47 -0.45 -2.08
C GLU A 509 3.55 0.58 -1.73
N ASP A 510 4.77 0.44 -2.25
CA ASP A 510 5.86 1.40 -2.04
C ASP A 510 5.51 2.82 -2.56
N GLU A 511 5.08 2.94 -3.83
CA GLU A 511 4.66 4.23 -4.41
C GLU A 511 3.43 4.82 -3.68
N ALA A 512 2.51 3.94 -3.26
CA ALA A 512 1.33 4.33 -2.49
C ALA A 512 1.71 4.87 -1.10
N PHE A 513 2.55 4.16 -0.34
CA PHE A 513 3.00 4.60 0.98
C PHE A 513 3.75 5.92 0.90
N ASP A 514 4.72 6.09 -0.01
CA ASP A 514 5.42 7.37 -0.16
C ASP A 514 4.45 8.52 -0.52
N THR A 515 3.37 8.23 -1.23
CA THR A 515 2.31 9.19 -1.54
C THR A 515 1.41 9.50 -0.34
N TYR A 516 1.01 8.49 0.43
CA TYR A 516 0.25 8.66 1.66
C TYR A 516 1.05 9.42 2.72
N ARG A 517 2.35 9.13 2.88
CA ARG A 517 3.28 9.88 3.73
C ARG A 517 3.33 11.35 3.33
N ARG A 518 3.51 11.66 2.05
CA ARG A 518 3.50 13.03 1.51
C ARG A 518 2.18 13.75 1.78
N ASN A 519 1.05 13.07 1.61
CA ASN A 519 -0.28 13.64 1.88
C ASN A 519 -0.56 13.85 3.37
N LEU A 520 -0.10 12.94 4.24
CA LEU A 520 -0.19 13.12 5.69
C LEU A 520 0.69 14.28 6.17
N LYS A 521 1.96 14.35 5.73
CA LYS A 521 2.84 15.50 6.06
C LYS A 521 2.21 16.83 5.65
N LYS A 522 1.54 16.91 4.49
CA LYS A 522 0.80 18.11 4.06
C LYS A 522 -0.36 18.50 4.99
N LYS A 523 -1.10 17.55 5.56
CA LYS A 523 -2.20 17.81 6.50
C LYS A 523 -1.67 18.22 7.89
N LEU A 524 -0.65 17.51 8.38
CA LEU A 524 -0.03 17.76 9.69
C LEU A 524 0.77 19.07 9.74
N LEU A 525 1.29 19.54 8.60
CA LEU A 525 2.06 20.79 8.46
C LEU A 525 1.25 21.89 7.76
N LEU A 526 -0.08 21.83 7.80
CA LEU A 526 -0.90 23.01 7.56
C LEU A 526 -0.55 24.10 8.58
N ALA A 527 -0.64 25.37 8.17
CA ALA A 527 -0.36 26.46 9.09
C ALA A 527 -1.42 26.49 10.22
N PRO A 528 -1.02 26.57 11.50
CA PRO A 528 -1.94 26.91 12.59
C PRO A 528 -2.52 28.31 12.38
N LEU A 529 -3.64 28.64 13.05
CA LEU A 529 -4.30 29.93 12.92
C LEU A 529 -3.37 31.09 13.31
N ARG A 530 -2.76 31.71 12.29
CA ARG A 530 -2.03 32.98 12.39
C ARG A 530 -2.94 34.08 11.89
N LEU A 531 -3.11 35.13 12.69
CA LEU A 531 -3.94 36.27 12.31
C LEU A 531 -3.13 37.21 11.41
N HIS A 532 -3.79 37.73 10.38
CA HIS A 532 -3.19 38.74 9.51
C HIS A 532 -3.04 40.07 10.28
N PRO A 533 -2.03 40.93 9.99
CA PRO A 533 -1.90 42.22 10.68
C PRO A 533 -3.18 43.08 10.65
N ASP A 534 -3.91 43.11 9.52
CA ASP A 534 -5.20 43.82 9.38
C ASP A 534 -6.36 43.13 10.13
N TRP A 535 -6.19 41.84 10.44
CA TRP A 535 -7.00 41.06 11.37
C TRP A 535 -6.37 41.01 12.78
N GLY A 536 -5.53 42.00 13.08
CA GLY A 536 -4.86 42.25 14.36
C GLY A 536 -3.77 41.25 14.69
N TYR A 537 -2.54 41.63 14.34
CA TYR A 537 -1.35 41.17 15.05
C TYR A 537 -0.39 42.36 15.23
N ALA A 538 -0.61 43.13 16.29
CA ALA A 538 0.41 44.00 16.85
C ALA A 538 1.03 43.27 18.04
N GLU A 539 2.36 43.21 18.10
CA GLU A 539 3.10 42.37 19.04
C GLU A 539 2.83 42.75 20.52
N ASP A 540 2.36 43.98 20.77
CA ASP A 540 2.03 44.52 22.10
C ASP A 540 0.52 44.50 22.46
N SER A 541 -0.41 44.16 21.55
CA SER A 541 -1.86 44.37 21.76
C SER A 541 -2.74 43.13 21.80
N GLY A 542 -2.18 41.93 21.66
CA GLY A 542 -2.94 40.67 21.68
C GLY A 542 -3.80 40.39 20.44
N SER A 543 -4.41 39.20 20.43
CA SER A 543 -5.31 38.72 19.37
C SER A 543 -6.69 39.37 19.47
N PRO A 544 -7.24 39.98 18.40
CA PRO A 544 -8.64 40.39 18.38
C PRO A 544 -9.60 39.22 18.14
N VAL A 545 -9.13 38.05 17.69
CA VAL A 545 -9.97 36.85 17.66
C VAL A 545 -10.15 36.37 19.10
N SER A 546 -11.39 36.38 19.59
CA SER A 546 -11.76 35.96 20.94
C SER A 546 -12.08 34.46 21.00
N ALA A 547 -12.69 33.92 19.93
CA ALA A 547 -13.14 32.54 19.87
C ALA A 547 -13.09 31.95 18.44
N VAL A 548 -13.08 30.62 18.35
CA VAL A 548 -13.24 29.85 17.11
C VAL A 548 -14.53 29.04 17.18
N LEU A 549 -15.32 29.06 16.11
CA LEU A 549 -16.59 28.31 16.02
C LEU A 549 -16.44 27.12 15.06
N GLY A 550 -16.26 25.91 15.59
CA GLY A 550 -16.27 24.69 14.78
C GLY A 550 -17.67 24.33 14.32
N VAL A 551 -17.84 24.04 13.03
CA VAL A 551 -19.10 23.65 12.40
C VAL A 551 -18.92 22.31 11.68
N ASP A 552 -19.49 21.24 12.25
CA ASP A 552 -19.63 19.91 11.63
C ASP A 552 -20.91 19.89 10.77
N PRO A 553 -20.82 19.95 9.42
CA PRO A 553 -21.99 20.10 8.57
C PRO A 553 -22.79 18.81 8.45
N ALA A 554 -24.13 18.91 8.39
CA ALA A 554 -25.00 17.81 7.95
C ALA A 554 -26.41 18.28 7.55
N PHE A 555 -27.08 17.44 6.75
CA PHE A 555 -28.52 17.53 6.45
C PHE A 555 -29.38 17.07 7.66
N ARG A 556 -29.96 15.87 7.59
CA ARG A 556 -30.92 15.27 8.56
C ARG A 556 -30.53 15.31 10.04
N THR A 557 -29.25 15.43 10.40
CA THR A 557 -28.79 15.45 11.81
C THR A 557 -28.39 16.84 12.31
N GLY A 558 -28.57 17.88 11.48
CA GLY A 558 -28.16 19.24 11.80
C GLY A 558 -26.64 19.44 11.75
N CYS A 559 -26.24 20.69 11.55
CA CYS A 559 -24.86 21.12 11.72
C CYS A 559 -24.56 21.23 13.23
N LYS A 560 -23.48 20.63 13.72
CA LYS A 560 -23.09 20.77 15.13
C LYS A 560 -22.10 21.91 15.25
N CYS A 561 -22.42 22.89 16.09
CA CYS A 561 -21.65 24.11 16.26
C CYS A 561 -21.03 24.14 17.66
N ALA A 562 -19.70 24.13 17.74
CA ALA A 562 -18.94 24.15 19.00
C ALA A 562 -18.02 25.38 19.04
N LEU A 563 -18.34 26.30 19.94
CA LEU A 563 -17.56 27.51 20.20
C LEU A 563 -16.45 27.17 21.19
N ILE A 564 -15.21 27.51 20.86
CA ILE A 564 -14.02 27.31 21.71
C ILE A 564 -13.22 28.60 21.89
N SER A 565 -12.50 28.70 23.00
CA SER A 565 -11.47 29.73 23.20
C SER A 565 -10.22 29.43 22.37
N LEU A 566 -9.31 30.40 22.26
CA LEU A 566 -7.97 30.19 21.66
C LEU A 566 -7.13 29.12 22.38
N THR A 567 -7.47 28.74 23.62
CA THR A 567 -6.80 27.66 24.37
C THR A 567 -7.42 26.27 24.12
N GLY A 568 -8.43 26.17 23.23
CA GLY A 568 -9.09 24.90 22.91
C GLY A 568 -10.10 24.41 23.96
N GLN A 569 -10.44 25.26 24.94
CA GLN A 569 -11.53 25.01 25.90
C GLN A 569 -12.88 25.28 25.24
N VAL A 570 -13.89 24.47 25.53
CA VAL A 570 -15.25 24.65 24.99
C VAL A 570 -15.99 25.72 25.79
N LEU A 571 -16.56 26.70 25.09
CA LEU A 571 -17.32 27.81 25.66
C LEU A 571 -18.84 27.55 25.54
N ALA A 572 -19.29 27.10 24.37
CA ALA A 572 -20.69 26.83 24.09
C ALA A 572 -20.87 25.79 22.98
N THR A 573 -22.03 25.12 22.96
CA THR A 573 -22.38 24.08 21.99
C THR A 573 -23.85 24.17 21.60
N LYS A 574 -24.17 24.13 20.30
CA LYS A 574 -25.57 24.12 19.80
C LYS A 574 -25.66 23.32 18.49
N THR A 575 -26.76 22.59 18.30
CA THR A 575 -27.07 21.97 17.00
C THR A 575 -28.01 22.89 16.22
N VAL A 576 -27.64 23.16 14.97
CA VAL A 576 -28.31 24.13 14.09
C VAL A 576 -28.84 23.37 12.88
N PHE A 577 -30.06 23.66 12.42
CA PHE A 577 -30.70 22.93 11.32
C PHE A 577 -30.94 23.84 10.10
N PRO A 578 -29.88 24.34 9.43
CA PRO A 578 -30.05 25.27 8.29
C PRO A 578 -30.53 24.58 7.00
N HIS A 579 -30.51 23.24 6.95
CA HIS A 579 -30.65 22.45 5.73
C HIS A 579 -31.92 21.58 5.68
N PRO A 580 -32.39 21.20 4.49
CA PRO A 580 -33.42 20.18 4.34
C PRO A 580 -32.92 18.81 4.80
N ASN A 581 -33.85 17.88 5.04
CA ASN A 581 -33.53 16.49 5.42
C ASN A 581 -32.82 15.70 4.29
N TYR A 582 -32.93 16.14 3.05
CA TYR A 582 -32.33 15.55 1.85
C TYR A 582 -32.10 16.61 0.77
N VAL A 583 -31.16 16.36 -0.14
CA VAL A 583 -30.78 17.28 -1.22
C VAL A 583 -31.99 17.58 -2.12
N GLY A 584 -32.19 18.85 -2.46
CA GLY A 584 -33.24 19.30 -3.41
C GLY A 584 -34.59 19.67 -2.79
N ALA A 585 -34.79 19.54 -1.48
CA ALA A 585 -35.96 20.09 -0.79
C ALA A 585 -35.71 21.52 -0.27
N SER A 586 -36.78 22.30 -0.12
CA SER A 586 -36.73 23.62 0.51
C SER A 586 -36.70 23.53 2.05
N VAL A 587 -36.23 24.60 2.70
CA VAL A 587 -36.20 24.73 4.16
C VAL A 587 -37.44 25.52 4.60
N PRO A 588 -38.25 25.03 5.56
CA PRO A 588 -39.37 25.79 6.12
C PRO A 588 -38.90 27.08 6.81
N LEU A 589 -39.59 28.20 6.60
CA LEU A 589 -39.20 29.50 7.19
C LEU A 589 -38.96 29.45 8.72
N PRO A 590 -39.81 28.81 9.56
CA PRO A 590 -39.54 28.72 11.00
C PRO A 590 -38.27 27.93 11.34
N GLN A 591 -37.88 26.95 10.51
CA GLN A 591 -36.63 26.21 10.67
C GLN A 591 -35.43 27.09 10.31
N ALA A 592 -35.52 27.86 9.21
CA ALA A 592 -34.50 28.80 8.78
C ALA A 592 -34.27 29.92 9.82
N GLU A 593 -35.34 30.57 10.30
CA GLU A 593 -35.26 31.59 11.36
C GLU A 593 -34.66 31.06 12.66
N THR A 594 -35.05 29.84 13.07
CA THR A 594 -34.49 29.18 14.25
C THR A 594 -33.00 28.85 14.05
N ALA A 595 -32.59 28.44 12.85
CA ALA A 595 -31.19 28.19 12.53
C ALA A 595 -30.35 29.48 12.55
N SER A 596 -30.86 30.56 11.95
CA SER A 596 -30.24 31.89 11.99
C SER A 596 -30.06 32.40 13.42
N ARG A 597 -31.10 32.34 14.25
CA ARG A 597 -31.02 32.76 15.66
C ARG A 597 -30.01 31.93 16.44
N ASN A 598 -30.06 30.60 16.32
CA ASN A 598 -29.13 29.70 17.02
C ASN A 598 -27.65 29.92 16.64
N LEU A 599 -27.36 30.42 15.43
CA LEU A 599 -26.00 30.86 15.06
C LEU A 599 -25.66 32.23 15.66
N GLN A 600 -26.59 33.19 15.60
CA GLN A 600 -26.40 34.52 16.18
C GLN A 600 -26.12 34.45 17.69
N ASP A 601 -26.86 33.62 18.45
CA ASP A 601 -26.63 33.39 19.88
C ASP A 601 -25.18 32.96 20.16
N LEU A 602 -24.65 32.00 19.38
CA LEU A 602 -23.28 31.48 19.52
C LEU A 602 -22.22 32.52 19.13
N LEU A 603 -22.46 33.31 18.09
CA LEU A 603 -21.55 34.38 17.67
C LEU A 603 -21.53 35.53 18.68
N GLN A 604 -22.67 35.87 19.29
CA GLN A 604 -22.74 36.86 20.37
C GLN A 604 -21.98 36.37 21.62
N GLN A 605 -22.18 35.12 22.05
CA GLN A 605 -21.42 34.53 23.16
C GLN A 605 -19.90 34.55 22.90
N GLY A 606 -19.46 34.22 21.67
CA GLY A 606 -18.05 34.26 21.30
C GLY A 606 -17.44 35.66 21.21
N LEU A 607 -18.26 36.70 20.97
CA LEU A 607 -17.85 38.11 21.00
C LEU A 607 -17.87 38.72 22.41
N GLY A 608 -18.26 37.95 23.43
CA GLY A 608 -18.27 38.38 24.83
C GLY A 608 -19.55 39.09 25.28
N PHE A 609 -20.67 38.95 24.55
CA PHE A 609 -21.96 39.45 25.01
C PHE A 609 -22.41 38.68 26.26
N CYS A 610 -22.42 39.36 27.40
CA CYS A 610 -23.22 38.97 28.56
C CYS A 610 -24.54 39.74 28.53
N GLU A 611 -25.66 39.02 28.60
CA GLU A 611 -26.88 39.61 29.14
C GLU A 611 -26.60 40.07 30.57
N VAL A 612 -27.07 41.27 30.91
CA VAL A 612 -27.28 41.69 32.29
C VAL A 612 -28.67 42.31 32.31
N PRO A 613 -29.57 41.88 33.21
CA PRO A 613 -30.90 42.47 33.28
C PRO A 613 -30.78 43.96 33.66
N ASP A 614 -31.40 44.84 32.86
CA ASP A 614 -31.74 46.17 33.35
C ASP A 614 -32.93 46.02 34.32
N PRO A 615 -32.92 46.67 35.51
CA PRO A 615 -33.97 46.47 36.51
C PRO A 615 -35.32 47.08 36.13
N GLU A 616 -35.33 48.08 35.25
CA GLU A 616 -36.48 48.95 34.97
C GLU A 616 -36.56 49.33 33.49
N ASP A 617 -37.21 48.50 32.67
CA ASP A 617 -37.86 48.99 31.43
C ASP A 617 -39.02 48.05 31.05
N VAL A 618 -40.19 48.62 30.73
CA VAL A 618 -41.45 47.89 30.45
C VAL A 618 -42.07 48.44 29.17
N ASP A 619 -42.56 47.54 28.31
CA ASP A 619 -43.22 47.82 27.03
C ASP A 619 -42.41 48.64 26.00
N THR A 620 -41.51 47.95 25.26
CA THR A 620 -41.27 48.26 23.83
C THR A 620 -41.30 46.99 22.97
N PRO A 621 -42.00 46.94 21.81
CA PRO A 621 -42.07 45.72 20.99
C PRO A 621 -40.86 45.43 20.08
N GLU A 622 -39.85 46.30 20.06
CA GLU A 622 -38.70 46.20 19.14
C GLU A 622 -37.49 45.52 19.80
N ARG A 623 -36.77 44.70 19.04
CA ARG A 623 -35.84 43.69 19.59
C ARG A 623 -34.51 44.26 20.13
N PRO A 624 -33.87 43.56 21.09
CA PRO A 624 -32.83 44.16 21.94
C PRO A 624 -31.45 44.18 21.27
N TRP A 625 -31.09 45.33 20.69
CA TRP A 625 -29.70 45.63 20.28
C TRP A 625 -29.00 46.62 21.23
N LYS A 626 -29.70 47.12 22.26
CA LYS A 626 -29.23 48.22 23.10
C LYS A 626 -28.31 47.74 24.24
N ARG A 627 -27.01 47.92 24.00
CA ARG A 627 -25.95 48.22 24.99
C ARG A 627 -25.64 47.18 26.07
N ARG A 628 -24.62 46.36 25.80
CA ARG A 628 -23.53 46.15 26.79
C ARG A 628 -22.16 46.01 26.10
N CYS A 629 -21.10 46.03 26.89
CA CYS A 629 -19.75 46.38 26.42
C CYS A 629 -19.15 45.39 25.42
N LEU A 630 -19.09 45.80 24.16
CA LEU A 630 -18.16 45.27 23.17
C LEU A 630 -16.76 45.83 23.43
N ASP A 631 -15.73 44.99 23.41
CA ASP A 631 -14.48 45.43 22.76
C ASP A 631 -14.81 45.55 21.26
N SER A 632 -14.71 46.78 20.73
CA SER A 632 -15.00 47.05 19.33
C SER A 632 -14.07 46.31 18.37
N LYS A 633 -12.98 45.70 18.87
CA LYS A 633 -12.02 44.92 18.09
C LYS A 633 -12.31 43.41 18.03
N SER A 634 -13.17 42.85 18.90
CA SER A 634 -13.40 41.39 18.98
C SER A 634 -13.92 40.78 17.67
N ARG A 635 -13.37 39.60 17.32
CA ARG A 635 -13.66 38.82 16.09
C ARG A 635 -13.79 37.32 16.39
N ILE A 636 -14.42 36.58 15.50
CA ILE A 636 -14.53 35.12 15.52
C ILE A 636 -14.01 34.55 14.19
N VAL A 637 -13.47 33.32 14.22
CA VAL A 637 -13.25 32.55 12.99
C VAL A 637 -14.03 31.24 13.04
N CYS A 638 -14.90 31.02 12.06
CA CYS A 638 -15.63 29.76 11.93
C CYS A 638 -14.76 28.71 11.21
N SER A 639 -14.58 27.54 11.82
CA SER A 639 -13.90 26.39 11.21
C SER A 639 -14.97 25.44 10.65
N LEU A 640 -15.09 25.34 9.34
CA LEU A 640 -16.14 24.56 8.67
C LEU A 640 -15.60 23.21 8.15
N GLY A 641 -16.20 22.10 8.55
CA GLY A 641 -15.89 20.78 8.01
C GLY A 641 -16.14 20.67 6.50
N ASN A 642 -15.29 19.94 5.78
CA ASN A 642 -15.31 19.83 4.32
C ASN A 642 -16.15 18.66 3.76
N GLY A 643 -16.92 17.97 4.58
CA GLY A 643 -17.68 16.78 4.19
C GLY A 643 -19.13 17.04 3.77
N THR A 644 -20.07 16.34 4.40
CA THR A 644 -21.46 16.25 3.92
C THR A 644 -22.24 17.53 4.23
N ALA A 645 -22.94 18.10 3.24
CA ALA A 645 -23.58 19.42 3.32
C ALA A 645 -22.62 20.61 3.53
N SER A 646 -21.30 20.43 3.34
CA SER A 646 -20.30 21.49 3.56
C SER A 646 -20.53 22.72 2.68
N ARG A 647 -20.77 22.53 1.37
CA ARG A 647 -21.02 23.61 0.40
C ARG A 647 -22.29 24.39 0.71
N GLU A 648 -23.34 23.67 1.07
CA GLU A 648 -24.63 24.21 1.48
C GLU A 648 -24.48 25.02 2.79
N THR A 649 -23.69 24.52 3.74
CA THR A 649 -23.38 25.21 5.00
C THR A 649 -22.53 26.45 4.77
N GLU A 650 -21.57 26.41 3.84
CA GLU A 650 -20.75 27.56 3.45
C GLU A 650 -21.61 28.65 2.79
N ALA A 651 -22.49 28.27 1.86
CA ALA A 651 -23.41 29.20 1.19
C ALA A 651 -24.37 29.87 2.19
N TRP A 652 -24.94 29.08 3.11
CA TRP A 652 -25.80 29.61 4.18
C TRP A 652 -25.02 30.52 5.14
N LEU A 653 -23.83 30.13 5.59
CA LEU A 653 -22.99 30.98 6.45
C LEU A 653 -22.65 32.30 5.76
N ARG A 654 -22.21 32.27 4.49
CA ARG A 654 -21.98 33.48 3.67
C ARG A 654 -23.23 34.36 3.58
N GLN A 655 -24.43 33.77 3.48
CA GLN A 655 -25.68 34.52 3.50
C GLN A 655 -25.93 35.18 4.87
N GLN A 656 -25.74 34.46 5.98
CA GLN A 656 -25.92 35.02 7.32
C GLN A 656 -24.97 36.19 7.61
N LEU A 657 -23.72 36.09 7.14
CA LEU A 657 -22.75 37.18 7.26
C LEU A 657 -23.11 38.40 6.40
N LYS A 658 -23.60 38.18 5.16
CA LYS A 658 -24.11 39.27 4.30
C LYS A 658 -25.37 39.96 4.85
N GLN A 659 -26.16 39.28 5.68
CA GLN A 659 -27.37 39.82 6.29
C GLN A 659 -27.11 40.66 7.55
N SER A 660 -25.85 40.83 7.97
CA SER A 660 -25.49 41.65 9.13
C SER A 660 -24.10 42.26 8.97
N GLU A 661 -24.04 43.57 8.70
CA GLU A 661 -22.79 44.34 8.62
C GLU A 661 -21.93 44.15 9.89
N PHE A 662 -22.57 44.10 11.07
CA PHE A 662 -21.92 43.82 12.34
C PHE A 662 -21.18 42.47 12.39
N LEU A 663 -21.68 41.44 11.69
CA LEU A 663 -21.02 40.14 11.60
C LEU A 663 -20.02 40.08 10.44
N ALA A 664 -20.26 40.80 9.33
CA ALA A 664 -19.42 40.79 8.15
C ALA A 664 -17.95 41.16 8.44
N ASP A 665 -17.72 42.21 9.23
CA ASP A 665 -16.36 42.65 9.61
C ASP A 665 -15.74 41.84 10.76
N ARG A 666 -16.56 41.05 11.48
CA ARG A 666 -16.15 40.35 12.71
C ARG A 666 -15.95 38.85 12.56
N VAL A 667 -16.57 38.22 11.58
CA VAL A 667 -16.63 36.76 11.49
C VAL A 667 -16.00 36.27 10.20
N GLY A 668 -14.75 35.81 10.30
CA GLY A 668 -14.10 35.06 9.24
C GLY A 668 -14.57 33.61 9.23
N TYR A 669 -14.28 32.88 8.16
CA TYR A 669 -14.38 31.41 8.18
C TYR A 669 -13.28 30.78 7.33
N ALA A 670 -12.93 29.54 7.66
CA ALA A 670 -12.00 28.71 6.91
C ALA A 670 -12.58 27.29 6.79
N VAL A 671 -12.47 26.68 5.61
CA VAL A 671 -12.84 25.28 5.41
C VAL A 671 -11.65 24.40 5.83
N VAL A 672 -11.90 23.44 6.71
CA VAL A 672 -10.89 22.50 7.24
C VAL A 672 -11.23 21.06 6.88
N ASP A 673 -10.21 20.21 6.91
CA ASP A 673 -10.38 18.77 6.73
C ASP A 673 -11.06 18.14 7.94
N GLU A 674 -12.24 17.55 7.77
CA GLU A 674 -12.95 16.80 8.82
C GLU A 674 -12.49 15.34 8.93
N SER A 675 -11.60 14.86 8.05
CA SER A 675 -11.14 13.46 8.01
C SER A 675 -10.81 12.92 9.41
N GLY A 676 -11.45 11.82 9.80
CA GLY A 676 -11.25 11.18 11.10
C GLY A 676 -11.86 11.89 12.31
N ALA A 677 -12.57 13.03 12.17
CA ALA A 677 -13.19 13.73 13.31
C ALA A 677 -14.23 12.88 14.04
N SER A 678 -14.99 12.06 13.29
CA SER A 678 -15.93 11.06 13.83
C SER A 678 -15.24 9.87 14.52
N ILE A 679 -13.98 9.57 14.14
CA ILE A 679 -13.17 8.50 14.74
C ILE A 679 -12.48 9.02 16.02
N TYR A 680 -12.06 10.28 16.03
CA TYR A 680 -11.71 10.99 17.26
C TYR A 680 -12.90 11.04 18.22
N SER A 681 -14.07 11.50 17.79
CA SER A 681 -15.20 11.78 18.69
C SER A 681 -15.77 10.53 19.37
N ALA A 682 -15.68 9.38 18.70
CA ALA A 682 -16.02 8.06 19.23
C ALA A 682 -14.88 7.37 20.01
N SER A 683 -13.69 7.99 20.10
CA SER A 683 -12.52 7.40 20.79
C SER A 683 -12.62 7.50 22.32
N ASN A 684 -11.90 6.61 23.00
CA ASN A 684 -11.70 6.68 24.45
C ASN A 684 -10.96 7.97 24.88
N LEU A 685 -10.11 8.54 24.00
CA LEU A 685 -9.38 9.78 24.27
C LEU A 685 -10.34 10.99 24.30
N ALA A 686 -11.20 11.14 23.30
CA ALA A 686 -12.22 12.19 23.31
C ALA A 686 -13.25 12.00 24.43
N GLY A 687 -13.53 10.75 24.80
CA GLY A 687 -14.34 10.43 25.99
C GLY A 687 -13.70 10.82 27.33
N ALA A 688 -12.38 11.00 27.37
CA ALA A 688 -11.65 11.49 28.54
C ALA A 688 -11.35 13.00 28.49
N GLU A 689 -11.14 13.58 27.30
CA GLU A 689 -10.98 15.04 27.12
C GLU A 689 -12.31 15.81 27.27
N LEU A 690 -13.44 15.20 26.86
CA LEU A 690 -14.74 15.88 26.73
C LEU A 690 -15.88 14.96 27.24
N PRO A 691 -15.87 14.54 28.53
CA PRO A 691 -16.81 13.55 29.05
C PRO A 691 -18.27 13.99 28.94
N ASP A 692 -18.57 15.25 29.26
CA ASP A 692 -19.94 15.80 29.34
C ASP A 692 -20.57 16.13 27.97
N LEU A 693 -19.78 16.10 26.89
CA LEU A 693 -20.27 16.29 25.52
C LEU A 693 -20.60 14.95 24.86
N ASP A 694 -21.63 14.93 24.01
CA ASP A 694 -21.96 13.76 23.21
C ASP A 694 -20.99 13.54 22.04
N VAL A 695 -21.08 12.34 21.44
CA VAL A 695 -20.20 11.87 20.36
C VAL A 695 -20.29 12.70 19.07
N SER A 696 -21.37 13.46 18.85
CA SER A 696 -21.48 14.37 17.69
C SER A 696 -20.87 15.75 17.98
N MET A 697 -21.16 16.35 19.15
CA MET A 697 -20.56 17.66 19.51
C MET A 697 -19.03 17.59 19.65
N ARG A 698 -18.47 16.47 20.13
CA ARG A 698 -17.02 16.22 20.15
C ARG A 698 -16.35 16.30 18.76
N GLY A 699 -17.09 16.01 17.69
CA GLY A 699 -16.60 16.15 16.31
C GLY A 699 -16.39 17.62 15.92
N ALA A 700 -17.39 18.47 16.22
CA ALA A 700 -17.30 19.92 16.01
C ALA A 700 -16.17 20.57 16.82
N VAL A 701 -15.92 20.11 18.06
CA VAL A 701 -14.77 20.57 18.86
C VAL A 701 -13.43 20.21 18.20
N SER A 702 -13.31 19.02 17.58
CA SER A 702 -12.10 18.66 16.82
C SER A 702 -11.93 19.53 15.58
N ILE A 703 -13.01 19.79 14.83
CA ILE A 703 -13.02 20.70 13.67
C ILE A 703 -12.57 22.12 14.07
N ALA A 704 -13.02 22.63 15.23
CA ALA A 704 -12.57 23.91 15.76
C ALA A 704 -11.06 23.91 16.10
N ARG A 705 -10.59 22.89 16.82
CA ARG A 705 -9.20 22.78 17.28
C ARG A 705 -8.21 22.58 16.12
N ARG A 706 -8.60 21.88 15.05
CA ARG A 706 -7.80 21.73 13.82
C ARG A 706 -7.45 23.06 13.15
N LEU A 707 -8.27 24.10 13.32
CA LEU A 707 -7.95 25.44 12.81
C LEU A 707 -6.90 26.12 13.69
N LEU A 708 -7.02 26.01 15.02
CA LEU A 708 -6.03 26.55 15.96
C LEU A 708 -4.65 25.91 15.73
N ASP A 709 -4.57 24.59 15.76
CA ASP A 709 -3.35 23.83 15.46
C ASP A 709 -3.69 22.46 14.82
N PRO A 710 -3.47 22.32 13.50
CA PRO A 710 -3.65 21.06 12.79
C PRO A 710 -2.81 19.92 13.38
N LEU A 711 -1.60 20.20 13.88
CA LEU A 711 -0.67 19.16 14.32
C LEU A 711 -1.14 18.55 15.64
N SER A 712 -1.36 19.35 16.69
CA SER A 712 -1.70 18.82 18.02
C SER A 712 -3.10 18.19 18.13
N GLU A 713 -4.01 18.48 17.19
CA GLU A 713 -5.32 17.83 17.13
C GLU A 713 -5.33 16.58 16.23
N LEU A 714 -4.64 16.58 15.07
CA LEU A 714 -4.61 15.39 14.19
C LEU A 714 -3.78 14.23 14.75
N VAL A 715 -2.76 14.48 15.59
CA VAL A 715 -2.00 13.41 16.28
C VAL A 715 -2.83 12.60 17.28
N LYS A 716 -4.03 13.06 17.65
CA LYS A 716 -4.97 12.33 18.54
C LYS A 716 -5.69 11.18 17.83
N ILE A 717 -5.44 10.98 16.54
CA ILE A 717 -6.20 10.11 15.64
C ILE A 717 -5.24 9.06 15.05
N ASP A 718 -5.70 7.81 14.90
CA ASP A 718 -4.95 6.81 14.12
C ASP A 718 -4.66 7.37 12.71
N PRO A 719 -3.40 7.51 12.28
CA PRO A 719 -3.07 8.11 10.99
C PRO A 719 -3.73 7.43 9.79
N ARG A 720 -4.10 6.15 9.88
CA ARG A 720 -4.85 5.40 8.84
C ARG A 720 -6.30 5.85 8.71
N SER A 721 -6.82 6.54 9.72
CA SER A 721 -8.18 7.10 9.77
C SER A 721 -8.24 8.53 9.25
N ILE A 722 -7.09 9.17 9.01
CA ILE A 722 -6.97 10.41 8.24
C ILE A 722 -6.95 10.00 6.76
N GLY A 723 -7.73 10.66 5.90
CA GLY A 723 -7.82 10.30 4.47
C GLY A 723 -6.54 10.66 3.71
N VAL A 724 -5.60 9.72 3.61
CA VAL A 724 -4.26 9.93 3.03
C VAL A 724 -4.17 9.60 1.54
N GLY A 725 -5.09 8.77 1.01
CA GLY A 725 -5.21 8.59 -0.45
C GLY A 725 -6.17 7.48 -0.88
N LEU A 726 -6.32 7.35 -2.20
CA LEU A 726 -7.04 6.23 -2.82
C LEU A 726 -6.32 4.91 -2.51
N TYR A 727 -7.09 3.83 -2.39
CA TYR A 727 -6.63 2.46 -2.12
C TYR A 727 -5.98 2.21 -0.74
N GLN A 728 -6.06 3.15 0.21
CA GLN A 728 -5.45 3.03 1.54
C GLN A 728 -5.94 1.82 2.37
N HIS A 729 -7.06 1.19 1.99
CA HIS A 729 -7.60 -0.02 2.64
C HIS A 729 -7.31 -1.31 1.88
N ASP A 730 -6.74 -1.20 0.68
CA ASP A 730 -6.47 -2.32 -0.24
C ASP A 730 -4.96 -2.73 -0.20
N VAL A 731 -4.14 -1.97 0.54
CA VAL A 731 -2.71 -2.21 0.86
C VAL A 731 -2.52 -2.84 2.24
N ASP A 732 -1.31 -3.29 2.57
CA ASP A 732 -0.95 -3.85 3.88
C ASP A 732 -1.18 -2.85 5.02
N GLN A 733 -2.10 -3.22 5.92
CA GLN A 733 -2.60 -2.34 6.99
C GLN A 733 -1.66 -2.24 8.21
N ARG A 734 -0.66 -3.13 8.32
CA ARG A 734 0.38 -3.07 9.36
C ARG A 734 1.48 -2.13 8.89
N ARG A 735 2.02 -2.36 7.70
CA ARG A 735 3.05 -1.51 7.10
C ARG A 735 2.53 -0.08 6.89
N LEU A 736 1.27 0.09 6.51
CA LEU A 736 0.62 1.42 6.49
C LEU A 736 0.67 2.12 7.85
N ALA A 737 0.40 1.40 8.96
CA ALA A 737 0.44 1.99 10.29
C ALA A 737 1.86 2.42 10.68
N GLU A 738 2.85 1.58 10.38
CA GLU A 738 4.27 1.83 10.66
C GLU A 738 4.80 3.03 9.84
N GLU A 739 4.53 3.07 8.53
CA GLU A 739 4.91 4.18 7.63
C GLU A 739 4.25 5.51 8.03
N LEU A 740 2.93 5.53 8.25
CA LEU A 740 2.22 6.76 8.62
C LEU A 740 2.60 7.24 10.02
N LYS A 741 2.80 6.35 11.00
CA LYS A 741 3.35 6.72 12.31
C LYS A 741 4.73 7.38 12.17
N GLY A 742 5.59 6.83 11.31
CA GLY A 742 6.87 7.45 10.98
C GLY A 742 6.73 8.85 10.37
N ALA A 743 5.75 9.06 9.48
CA ALA A 743 5.49 10.39 8.93
C ALA A 743 4.96 11.40 9.97
N THR A 744 4.12 10.95 10.91
CA THR A 744 3.69 11.77 12.06
C THR A 744 4.87 12.15 12.96
N MET A 745 5.76 11.19 13.26
CA MET A 745 6.97 11.44 14.03
C MET A 745 7.90 12.44 13.33
N ASP A 746 8.11 12.33 12.01
CA ASP A 746 8.89 13.31 11.25
C ASP A 746 8.32 14.75 11.45
N CYS A 747 6.99 14.93 11.32
CA CYS A 747 6.33 16.22 11.49
C CYS A 747 6.49 16.80 12.91
N VAL A 748 6.21 15.99 13.94
CA VAL A 748 6.29 16.42 15.34
C VAL A 748 7.72 16.80 15.74
N ASN A 749 8.74 16.07 15.25
CA ASN A 749 10.13 16.37 15.56
C ASN A 749 10.75 17.49 14.69
N ALA A 750 10.15 17.79 13.54
CA ALA A 750 10.50 18.96 12.73
C ALA A 750 10.03 20.26 13.42
N VAL A 751 8.74 20.34 13.77
CA VAL A 751 8.12 21.50 14.45
C VAL A 751 8.66 21.65 15.89
N GLY A 752 8.77 20.56 16.64
CA GLY A 752 9.05 20.57 18.06
C GLY A 752 7.79 20.76 18.92
N VAL A 753 7.93 20.62 20.24
CA VAL A 753 6.82 20.56 21.20
C VAL A 753 7.21 21.31 22.48
N ASP A 754 6.34 22.18 22.99
CA ASP A 754 6.47 22.74 24.34
C ASP A 754 5.92 21.76 25.39
N LEU A 755 6.82 21.26 26.25
CA LEU A 755 6.51 20.33 27.34
C LEU A 755 5.46 20.89 28.32
N ASN A 756 5.37 22.23 28.47
CA ASN A 756 4.45 22.85 29.42
C ASN A 756 2.99 22.87 28.93
N THR A 757 2.76 22.86 27.62
CA THR A 757 1.42 22.91 27.02
C THR A 757 1.00 21.62 26.31
N ALA A 758 1.95 20.74 25.97
CA ALA A 758 1.70 19.50 25.25
C ALA A 758 0.62 18.60 25.88
N SER A 759 -0.13 17.91 25.00
CA SER A 759 -0.96 16.76 25.33
C SER A 759 -0.10 15.48 25.45
N PRO A 760 -0.59 14.41 26.10
CA PRO A 760 0.08 13.11 26.05
C PRO A 760 0.29 12.62 24.59
N ALA A 761 -0.74 12.76 23.75
CA ALA A 761 -0.75 12.24 22.37
C ALA A 761 0.39 12.82 21.50
N ILE A 762 0.66 14.13 21.55
CA ILE A 762 1.76 14.70 20.77
C ILE A 762 3.15 14.27 21.28
N LEU A 763 3.29 14.04 22.60
CA LEU A 763 4.54 13.55 23.19
C LEU A 763 4.87 12.10 22.76
N GLU A 764 3.87 11.26 22.46
CA GLU A 764 4.09 9.89 21.95
C GLU A 764 4.75 9.83 20.55
N HIS A 765 4.80 10.97 19.85
CA HIS A 765 5.46 11.12 18.55
C HIS A 765 6.83 11.84 18.63
N VAL A 766 7.25 12.30 19.81
CA VAL A 766 8.59 12.87 20.01
C VAL A 766 9.63 11.75 20.02
N SER A 767 10.77 11.98 19.36
CA SER A 767 11.88 11.03 19.22
C SER A 767 12.33 10.46 20.57
N GLY A 768 12.22 9.14 20.73
CA GLY A 768 12.66 8.41 21.92
C GLY A 768 11.63 8.34 23.06
N LEU A 769 10.48 9.03 22.94
CA LEU A 769 9.39 8.90 23.91
C LEU A 769 8.47 7.73 23.57
N THR A 770 7.75 7.25 24.59
CA THR A 770 6.72 6.21 24.50
C THR A 770 5.47 6.67 25.26
N ALA A 771 4.32 6.01 25.06
CA ALA A 771 3.10 6.28 25.82
C ALA A 771 3.30 6.31 27.35
N ALA A 772 4.16 5.41 27.87
CA ALA A 772 4.49 5.39 29.29
C ALA A 772 5.30 6.63 29.71
N LEU A 773 6.31 7.03 28.93
CA LEU A 773 7.14 8.22 29.21
C LEU A 773 6.37 9.53 29.03
N ALA A 774 5.52 9.63 27.99
CA ALA A 774 4.62 10.76 27.77
C ALA A 774 3.70 10.96 28.98
N GLN A 775 3.08 9.89 29.50
CA GLN A 775 2.27 9.98 30.72
C GLN A 775 3.11 10.33 31.96
N SER A 776 4.34 9.81 32.11
CA SER A 776 5.23 10.17 33.22
C SER A 776 5.59 11.66 33.21
N ILE A 777 5.93 12.23 32.04
CA ILE A 777 6.23 13.66 31.88
C ILE A 777 5.01 14.52 32.25
N ILE A 778 3.81 14.13 31.79
CA ILE A 778 2.57 14.87 32.07
C ILE A 778 2.19 14.81 33.55
N ARG A 779 2.37 13.66 34.23
CA ARG A 779 2.14 13.55 35.69
C ARG A 779 3.14 14.41 36.47
N HIS A 780 4.43 14.31 36.14
CA HIS A 780 5.47 15.13 36.78
C HIS A 780 5.20 16.63 36.63
N ARG A 781 4.68 17.07 35.45
CA ARG A 781 4.21 18.45 35.21
C ARG A 781 3.00 18.84 36.08
N SER A 782 2.10 17.90 36.40
CA SER A 782 1.02 18.15 37.37
C SER A 782 1.56 18.25 38.80
N ASP A 783 2.61 17.52 39.15
CA ASP A 783 3.20 17.49 40.49
C ASP A 783 4.10 18.70 40.79
N ILE A 784 4.97 19.10 39.84
CA ILE A 784 5.93 20.23 40.02
C ILE A 784 5.44 21.56 39.43
N GLY A 785 4.36 21.54 38.64
CA GLY A 785 3.97 22.65 37.78
C GLY A 785 4.86 22.75 36.52
N ARG A 786 5.31 23.96 36.19
CA ARG A 786 5.98 24.22 34.91
C ARG A 786 7.46 23.84 34.95
N PHE A 787 7.90 23.09 33.93
CA PHE A 787 9.32 22.89 33.62
C PHE A 787 9.96 24.25 33.26
N LYS A 788 11.08 24.56 33.92
CA LYS A 788 11.87 25.80 33.76
C LYS A 788 13.03 25.60 32.79
N SER A 789 13.62 24.40 32.75
CA SER A 789 14.73 24.05 31.85
C SER A 789 14.55 22.67 31.23
N ARG A 790 15.41 22.33 30.26
CA ARG A 790 15.48 20.96 29.70
C ARG A 790 16.16 19.97 30.64
N ALA A 791 17.00 20.42 31.58
CA ALA A 791 17.65 19.54 32.56
C ALA A 791 16.63 18.96 33.56
N ASP A 792 15.53 19.68 33.81
CA ASP A 792 14.42 19.26 34.67
C ASP A 792 13.83 17.89 34.25
N LEU A 793 13.91 17.54 32.96
CA LEU A 793 13.49 16.23 32.45
C LEU A 793 14.25 15.05 33.06
N LEU A 794 15.48 15.24 33.55
CA LEU A 794 16.26 14.19 34.21
C LEU A 794 15.64 13.75 35.54
N SER A 795 14.77 14.57 36.14
CA SER A 795 13.98 14.20 37.32
C SER A 795 12.74 13.36 37.00
N VAL A 796 12.35 13.25 35.72
CA VAL A 796 11.18 12.46 35.31
C VAL A 796 11.56 10.98 35.25
N ARG A 797 10.92 10.19 36.13
CA ARG A 797 11.19 8.75 36.27
C ARG A 797 11.09 8.00 34.93
N GLY A 798 12.20 7.41 34.50
CA GLY A 798 12.31 6.59 33.28
C GLY A 798 12.73 7.35 32.02
N VAL A 799 12.78 8.69 32.04
CA VAL A 799 13.33 9.48 30.91
C VAL A 799 14.86 9.34 30.84
N TRP A 800 15.51 9.21 31.99
CA TRP A 800 16.89 8.76 32.10
C TRP A 800 16.92 7.43 32.87
N ALA A 801 17.21 6.35 32.15
CA ALA A 801 17.63 5.08 32.71
C ALA A 801 18.99 4.75 32.08
N PRO A 802 19.98 4.24 32.84
CA PRO A 802 21.12 3.57 32.24
C PRO A 802 20.63 2.36 31.44
N PHE A 803 21.14 2.21 30.21
CA PHE A 803 20.92 1.05 29.36
C PHE A 803 21.74 -0.16 29.84
#